data_AF-A0A503B8E9-F1
#
_entry.id   AF-A0A503B8E9-F1
#
_cell.length_a   1.000
_cell.length_b   1.000
_cell.length_c   1.000
_cell.angle_alpha   90.00
_cell.angle_beta   90.00
_cell.angle_gamma   90.00
#
_symmetry.space_group_name_H-M   'P 1'
#
loop_
_entity.id
_entity.type
_entity.pdbx_description
1 polymer ?
#
loop_
_entity_poly.entity_id
_entity_poly.type
_entity_poly.pdbx_seq_one_letter_code
_entity_poly.pdbx_strand_id
1 'polypeptide(L)'
;MKKIAAILALSASALGLSAGVSFADYTLNILHFNDWHSRIEGNNKYESTCSADEETKGECIGGAGRLVTAIAEERKKLEGQNLLLLNAGDSFQGSLFYTTYKGAVEEEFLNQIKPDAVTLGNHEFDDGETALVPYLDKAKFPIVSANVVPNDKSGAKDKIKPSIVVEVGGQKIGIVGAVTNDTPELASPGPNIAITDDVKSITAEVEKLKAQGINKIIAVTHIGYRRERDVIAKIPGVDVVVGGHSHTLLSNTDPKAEGPYPTMVDNPDGYKVPVVQAASYSKYLGEFKVVFDDNGVVKEASGAPIYLDKSITPDPAVLARIKELGAPIEALKNKEVAETTKAIDGSRENCRARECEMGNLVSDAILDRTKGQGVEIVISNGGGLRASIDQGTVTMGEVLTVLPFQNTLATFKISGKDLVAGLENGLSQIEDGAGRFPQVAGIKYSFDKSVAPNAGRVKSVEVMENGAWTPISPDKQYLVATNNYVRQGGDGYKVFADRASDAYDYGPGLEQVVADYLGAHRPYTPKLDGRITELAAAAAEPAKPAEPAKPAETAPATQAPAAGAAKPAETSPANGEPAMPAPPSGSSDIAGTPPAVSNETAPAAPAAEPAKPAETAPATPAPAAEPAKPAQATQAEAKPAETSHTVAAGDTYWDLAKKAYGDATKWKLISEANKDYKPRRLPLGATLTIPPAAK
;
A
#
# COMPACT_ATOMS: atom_id res chain seq x y z
N MET A 1 -46.90 -73.32 -0.59
CA MET A 1 -46.59 -72.37 0.51
C MET A 1 -45.09 -72.08 0.70
N LYS A 2 -44.16 -73.04 0.55
CA LYS A 2 -42.71 -72.81 0.76
C LYS A 2 -42.00 -71.90 -0.28
N LYS A 3 -42.51 -71.76 -1.50
CA LYS A 3 -41.89 -70.90 -2.55
C LYS A 3 -42.27 -69.42 -2.45
N ILE A 4 -43.38 -69.08 -1.80
CA ILE A 4 -43.84 -67.70 -1.64
C ILE A 4 -43.12 -67.01 -0.47
N ALA A 5 -42.77 -67.77 0.58
CA ALA A 5 -41.99 -67.28 1.71
C ALA A 5 -40.55 -66.88 1.33
N ALA A 6 -39.93 -67.57 0.36
CA ALA A 6 -38.57 -67.25 -0.09
C ALA A 6 -38.49 -65.96 -0.93
N ILE A 7 -39.56 -65.64 -1.69
CA ILE A 7 -39.62 -64.41 -2.49
C ILE A 7 -39.92 -63.19 -1.60
N LEU A 8 -40.74 -63.37 -0.56
CA LEU A 8 -40.97 -62.31 0.44
C LEU A 8 -39.71 -62.02 1.29
N ALA A 9 -38.89 -63.03 1.59
CA ALA A 9 -37.62 -62.85 2.29
C ALA A 9 -36.55 -62.15 1.43
N LEU A 10 -36.49 -62.40 0.11
CA LEU A 10 -35.60 -61.65 -0.79
C LEU A 10 -36.07 -60.20 -1.02
N SER A 11 -37.39 -59.96 -1.00
CA SER A 11 -37.95 -58.61 -1.15
C SER A 11 -37.71 -57.74 0.10
N ALA A 12 -37.76 -58.35 1.29
CA ALA A 12 -37.43 -57.65 2.54
C ALA A 12 -35.93 -57.34 2.68
N SER A 13 -35.05 -58.18 2.13
CA SER A 13 -33.60 -57.89 2.08
C SER A 13 -33.22 -56.80 1.07
N ALA A 14 -34.03 -56.58 0.01
CA ALA A 14 -33.83 -55.48 -0.92
C ALA A 14 -34.33 -54.13 -0.38
N LEU A 15 -35.35 -54.12 0.50
CA LEU A 15 -35.79 -52.90 1.21
C LEU A 15 -34.93 -52.55 2.44
N GLY A 16 -34.12 -53.48 2.94
CA GLY A 16 -33.14 -53.21 4.02
C GLY A 16 -31.84 -52.56 3.55
N LEU A 17 -31.60 -52.49 2.24
CA LEU A 17 -30.42 -51.87 1.62
C LEU A 17 -30.68 -50.47 1.06
N SER A 18 -31.91 -49.98 1.10
CA SER A 18 -32.18 -48.54 1.12
C SER A 18 -32.00 -48.01 2.54
N ALA A 19 -30.84 -48.29 3.16
CA ALA A 19 -30.30 -47.32 4.09
C ALA A 19 -30.22 -46.03 3.27
N GLY A 20 -31.11 -45.07 3.56
CA GLY A 20 -31.02 -43.75 2.94
C GLY A 20 -29.56 -43.37 3.00
N VAL A 21 -28.95 -43.12 1.85
CA VAL A 21 -27.59 -42.62 1.81
C VAL A 21 -27.65 -41.37 2.67
N SER A 22 -27.08 -41.46 3.87
CA SER A 22 -26.97 -40.33 4.76
C SER A 22 -25.90 -39.47 4.12
N PHE A 23 -26.32 -38.70 3.12
CA PHE A 23 -25.48 -37.75 2.44
C PHE A 23 -25.11 -36.68 3.47
N ALA A 24 -23.82 -36.60 3.79
CA ALA A 24 -23.29 -35.70 4.79
C ALA A 24 -22.78 -34.45 4.08
N ASP A 25 -23.14 -33.28 4.61
CA ASP A 25 -22.60 -31.99 4.18
C ASP A 25 -21.06 -32.07 4.06
N TYR A 26 -20.50 -31.60 2.96
CA TYR A 26 -19.06 -31.57 2.75
C TYR A 26 -18.48 -30.26 3.29
N THR A 27 -17.66 -30.36 4.33
CA THR A 27 -16.97 -29.20 4.91
C THR A 27 -15.57 -29.09 4.32
N LEU A 28 -15.20 -27.89 3.87
CA LEU A 28 -13.88 -27.54 3.38
C LEU A 28 -13.37 -26.31 4.14
N ASN A 29 -12.16 -26.41 4.69
CA ASN A 29 -11.43 -25.27 5.22
C ASN A 29 -10.56 -24.67 4.13
N ILE A 30 -10.51 -23.34 4.05
CA ILE A 30 -9.69 -22.62 3.11
C ILE A 30 -8.84 -21.61 3.89
N LEU A 31 -7.53 -21.79 3.81
CA LEU A 31 -6.55 -20.78 4.16
C LEU A 31 -6.22 -19.99 2.90
N HIS A 32 -6.10 -18.67 3.00
CA HIS A 32 -5.69 -17.86 1.86
C HIS A 32 -4.95 -16.59 2.26
N PHE A 33 -4.14 -16.10 1.32
CA PHE A 33 -3.49 -14.81 1.41
C PHE A 33 -3.31 -14.24 0.00
N ASN A 34 -3.18 -12.92 -0.08
CA ASN A 34 -3.13 -12.16 -1.32
C ASN A 34 -2.23 -10.93 -1.12
N ASP A 35 -1.75 -10.36 -2.22
CA ASP A 35 -1.03 -9.07 -2.22
C ASP A 35 0.15 -9.08 -1.24
N TRP A 36 0.95 -10.15 -1.29
CA TRP A 36 2.07 -10.31 -0.39
C TRP A 36 3.16 -9.27 -0.66
N HIS A 37 3.31 -8.82 -1.91
CA HIS A 37 4.19 -7.75 -2.35
C HIS A 37 5.58 -7.80 -1.71
N SER A 38 6.25 -8.95 -1.86
CA SER A 38 7.62 -9.13 -1.42
C SER A 38 7.87 -8.71 0.04
N ARG A 39 6.84 -8.76 0.91
CA ARG A 39 6.98 -8.54 2.35
C ARG A 39 7.57 -9.79 3.00
N ILE A 40 8.79 -10.09 2.58
CA ILE A 40 9.61 -11.20 3.05
C ILE A 40 9.96 -10.96 4.52
N GLU A 41 10.43 -9.75 4.82
CA GLU A 41 10.59 -9.25 6.18
C GLU A 41 9.25 -8.85 6.80
N GLY A 42 9.20 -8.80 8.13
CA GLY A 42 8.03 -8.28 8.85
C GLY A 42 7.82 -6.79 8.55
N ASN A 43 6.58 -6.33 8.68
CA ASN A 43 6.19 -4.94 8.49
C ASN A 43 5.98 -4.25 9.83
N ASN A 44 6.16 -2.94 9.90
CA ASN A 44 5.70 -2.13 11.02
C ASN A 44 4.30 -1.55 10.74
N LYS A 45 3.78 -0.74 11.66
CA LYS A 45 2.45 -0.10 11.54
C LYS A 45 2.29 0.88 10.37
N TYR A 46 3.38 1.21 9.67
CA TYR A 46 3.39 2.06 8.48
C TYR A 46 3.57 1.24 7.21
N GLU A 47 3.49 -0.10 7.30
CA GLU A 47 3.63 -1.02 6.17
C GLU A 47 5.01 -0.98 5.52
N SER A 48 6.01 -0.55 6.28
CA SER A 48 7.43 -0.56 5.91
C SER A 48 8.16 -1.71 6.58
N THR A 49 9.33 -2.11 6.06
CA THR A 49 10.21 -3.10 6.68
C THR A 49 10.41 -2.78 8.17
N CYS A 50 10.11 -3.75 9.00
CA CYS A 50 10.21 -3.64 10.44
C CYS A 50 11.66 -3.78 10.90
N SER A 51 12.09 -2.88 11.78
CA SER A 51 13.42 -2.92 12.38
C SER A 51 13.51 -3.96 13.50
N ALA A 52 14.73 -4.39 13.83
CA ALA A 52 14.98 -5.26 14.98
C ALA A 52 14.52 -4.66 16.32
N ASP A 53 14.58 -3.33 16.45
CA ASP A 53 14.10 -2.60 17.63
C ASP A 53 12.57 -2.64 17.74
N GLU A 54 11.85 -2.51 16.61
CA GLU A 54 10.40 -2.65 16.56
C GLU A 54 9.98 -4.10 16.83
N GLU A 55 10.73 -5.09 16.33
CA GLU A 55 10.50 -6.52 16.60
C GLU A 55 10.64 -6.81 18.10
N THR A 56 11.68 -6.27 18.75
CA THR A 56 11.88 -6.39 20.20
C THR A 56 10.73 -5.78 21.01
N LYS A 57 10.09 -4.73 20.50
CA LYS A 57 8.91 -4.09 21.12
C LYS A 57 7.60 -4.82 20.80
N GLY A 58 7.64 -5.83 19.92
CA GLY A 58 6.46 -6.53 19.43
C GLY A 58 5.57 -5.64 18.55
N GLU A 59 6.18 -4.73 17.80
CA GLU A 59 5.51 -3.78 16.89
C GLU A 59 5.47 -4.28 15.44
N CYS A 60 6.15 -5.40 15.15
CA CYS A 60 6.16 -6.01 13.82
C CYS A 60 4.99 -6.97 13.58
N ILE A 61 4.58 -7.05 12.32
CA ILE A 61 3.48 -7.89 11.84
C ILE A 61 3.84 -8.55 10.50
N GLY A 62 3.25 -9.71 10.21
CA GLY A 62 3.48 -10.44 8.96
C GLY A 62 4.93 -10.84 8.73
N GLY A 63 5.33 -10.85 7.46
CA GLY A 63 6.60 -11.39 7.00
C GLY A 63 6.52 -12.90 6.74
N ALA A 64 7.44 -13.42 5.91
CA ALA A 64 7.50 -14.85 5.60
C ALA A 64 7.60 -15.71 6.87
N GLY A 65 8.35 -15.23 7.87
CA GLY A 65 8.56 -15.96 9.13
C GLY A 65 7.27 -16.20 9.91
N ARG A 66 6.42 -15.19 10.09
CA ARG A 66 5.13 -15.35 10.78
C ARG A 66 4.12 -16.08 9.91
N LEU A 67 4.09 -15.81 8.61
CA LEU A 67 3.18 -16.47 7.69
C LEU A 67 3.41 -17.98 7.63
N VAL A 68 4.67 -18.42 7.54
CA VAL A 68 5.05 -19.85 7.58
C VAL A 68 4.62 -20.50 8.90
N THR A 69 4.89 -19.85 10.05
CA THR A 69 4.44 -20.36 11.35
C THR A 69 2.92 -20.48 11.41
N ALA A 70 2.19 -19.42 11.08
CA ALA A 70 0.73 -19.39 11.15
C ALA A 70 0.09 -20.49 10.30
N ILE A 71 0.57 -20.67 9.06
CA ILE A 71 0.08 -21.72 8.16
C ILE A 71 0.41 -23.11 8.72
N ALA A 72 1.59 -23.31 9.32
CA ALA A 72 1.95 -24.58 9.93
C ALA A 72 1.08 -24.90 11.16
N GLU A 73 0.78 -23.91 11.99
CA GLU A 73 -0.11 -24.03 13.14
C GLU A 73 -1.54 -24.37 12.71
N GLU A 74 -2.08 -23.67 11.71
CA GLU A 74 -3.42 -23.93 11.20
C GLU A 74 -3.54 -25.28 10.50
N ARG A 75 -2.54 -25.69 9.71
CA ARG A 75 -2.48 -27.05 9.14
C ARG A 75 -2.51 -28.14 10.21
N LYS A 76 -1.83 -27.92 11.34
CA LYS A 76 -1.84 -28.84 12.48
C LYS A 76 -3.19 -28.83 13.20
N LYS A 77 -3.80 -27.66 13.39
CA LYS A 77 -5.14 -27.52 14.00
C LYS A 77 -6.22 -28.21 13.16
N LEU A 78 -6.08 -28.19 11.85
CA LEU A 78 -7.00 -28.76 10.87
C LEU A 78 -6.58 -30.16 10.39
N GLU A 79 -5.64 -30.82 11.09
CA GLU A 79 -5.19 -32.16 10.74
C GLU A 79 -6.36 -33.16 10.72
N GLY A 80 -6.44 -33.96 9.64
CA GLY A 80 -7.55 -34.89 9.41
C GLY A 80 -8.83 -34.26 8.86
N GLN A 81 -8.85 -32.94 8.63
CA GLN A 81 -9.95 -32.24 7.96
C GLN A 81 -9.61 -31.95 6.50
N ASN A 82 -10.61 -31.52 5.73
CA ASN A 82 -10.43 -31.06 4.36
C ASN A 82 -9.90 -29.63 4.39
N LEU A 83 -8.75 -29.39 3.77
CA LEU A 83 -8.05 -28.11 3.79
C LEU A 83 -7.47 -27.81 2.41
N LEU A 84 -7.62 -26.56 1.97
CA LEU A 84 -6.85 -25.95 0.88
C LEU A 84 -6.14 -24.69 1.36
N LEU A 85 -4.95 -24.44 0.84
CA LEU A 85 -4.22 -23.18 0.96
C LEU A 85 -4.10 -22.52 -0.41
N LEU A 86 -4.60 -21.30 -0.54
CA LEU A 86 -4.66 -20.58 -1.81
C LEU A 86 -3.90 -19.25 -1.73
N ASN A 87 -3.19 -18.89 -2.79
CA ASN A 87 -2.63 -17.54 -2.94
C ASN A 87 -3.32 -16.81 -4.11
N ALA A 88 -3.84 -15.62 -3.84
CA ALA A 88 -4.61 -14.86 -4.83
C ALA A 88 -3.75 -13.83 -5.60
N GLY A 89 -2.46 -14.07 -5.83
CA GLY A 89 -1.59 -13.24 -6.67
C GLY A 89 -0.90 -12.07 -5.95
N ASP A 90 -0.09 -11.32 -6.70
CA ASP A 90 0.77 -10.21 -6.27
C ASP A 90 1.71 -10.60 -5.12
N SER A 91 2.48 -11.66 -5.35
CA SER A 91 3.65 -11.93 -4.51
C SER A 91 4.83 -11.04 -4.88
N PHE A 92 4.90 -10.59 -6.14
CA PHE A 92 5.94 -9.72 -6.68
C PHE A 92 5.79 -8.25 -6.25
N GLN A 93 6.88 -7.50 -6.47
CA GLN A 93 7.01 -6.06 -6.20
C GLN A 93 6.87 -5.68 -4.72
N GLY A 94 7.33 -4.48 -4.32
CA GLY A 94 6.99 -3.89 -3.01
C GLY A 94 8.08 -3.95 -1.95
N SER A 95 9.23 -4.57 -2.23
CA SER A 95 10.41 -4.48 -1.38
C SER A 95 11.72 -4.62 -2.16
N LEU A 96 12.83 -4.31 -1.50
CA LEU A 96 14.15 -4.54 -2.08
C LEU A 96 14.45 -6.01 -2.35
N PHE A 97 13.76 -6.95 -1.71
CA PHE A 97 13.91 -8.38 -2.04
C PHE A 97 13.49 -8.62 -3.49
N TYR A 98 12.34 -8.11 -3.92
CA TYR A 98 11.92 -8.21 -5.31
C TYR A 98 12.90 -7.50 -6.25
N THR A 99 13.30 -6.26 -5.93
CA THR A 99 14.27 -5.51 -6.75
C THR A 99 15.57 -6.28 -6.96
N THR A 100 16.00 -7.04 -5.96
CA THR A 100 17.26 -7.81 -5.96
C THR A 100 17.12 -9.17 -6.63
N TYR A 101 16.07 -9.90 -6.30
CA TYR A 101 15.93 -11.32 -6.59
C TYR A 101 14.87 -11.63 -7.66
N LYS A 102 14.10 -10.63 -8.09
CA LYS A 102 13.19 -10.68 -9.24
C LYS A 102 12.25 -11.88 -9.20
N GLY A 103 11.61 -12.11 -8.05
CA GLY A 103 10.64 -13.19 -7.85
C GLY A 103 11.22 -14.49 -7.27
N ALA A 104 12.55 -14.66 -7.25
CA ALA A 104 13.17 -15.90 -6.81
C ALA A 104 13.00 -16.17 -5.30
N VAL A 105 12.95 -15.12 -4.47
CA VAL A 105 12.76 -15.28 -3.03
C VAL A 105 11.29 -15.54 -2.70
N GLU A 106 10.39 -14.86 -3.40
CA GLU A 106 8.95 -15.10 -3.34
C GLU A 106 8.64 -16.55 -3.71
N GLU A 107 9.22 -17.05 -4.80
CA GLU A 107 9.15 -18.47 -5.20
C GLU A 107 9.69 -19.41 -4.14
N GLU A 108 10.88 -19.13 -3.59
CA GLU A 108 11.51 -19.98 -2.58
C GLU A 108 10.60 -20.18 -1.36
N PHE A 109 10.03 -19.09 -0.83
CA PHE A 109 9.14 -19.16 0.32
C PHE A 109 7.75 -19.69 -0.03
N LEU A 110 7.19 -19.40 -1.21
CA LEU A 110 5.95 -20.05 -1.66
C LEU A 110 6.13 -21.57 -1.81
N ASN A 111 7.29 -22.02 -2.28
CA ASN A 111 7.64 -23.44 -2.32
C ASN A 111 7.75 -24.07 -0.93
N GLN A 112 8.20 -23.32 0.07
CA GLN A 112 8.17 -23.76 1.47
C GLN A 112 6.75 -23.80 2.04
N ILE A 113 5.93 -22.79 1.72
CA ILE A 113 4.53 -22.64 2.14
C ILE A 113 3.66 -23.73 1.52
N LYS A 114 3.93 -24.14 0.28
CA LYS A 114 3.20 -25.18 -0.48
C LYS A 114 1.71 -24.87 -0.64
N PRO A 115 1.33 -23.76 -1.31
CA PRO A 115 -0.07 -23.53 -1.65
C PRO A 115 -0.58 -24.60 -2.62
N ASP A 116 -1.86 -24.96 -2.49
CA ASP A 116 -2.55 -25.91 -3.37
C ASP A 116 -2.90 -25.29 -4.73
N ALA A 117 -3.01 -23.96 -4.79
CA ALA A 117 -3.07 -23.19 -6.04
C ALA A 117 -2.65 -21.74 -5.82
N VAL A 118 -2.06 -21.15 -6.86
CA VAL A 118 -1.68 -19.73 -6.92
C VAL A 118 -2.26 -19.14 -8.20
N THR A 119 -2.96 -18.02 -8.13
CA THR A 119 -3.24 -17.21 -9.33
C THR A 119 -2.16 -16.17 -9.53
N LEU A 120 -2.02 -15.66 -10.75
CA LEU A 120 -1.17 -14.51 -11.04
C LEU A 120 -1.93 -13.22 -10.72
N GLY A 121 -1.24 -12.26 -10.13
CA GLY A 121 -1.61 -10.85 -10.05
C GLY A 121 -0.93 -10.02 -11.14
N ASN A 122 -1.20 -8.72 -11.15
CA ASN A 122 -0.61 -7.82 -12.15
C ASN A 122 0.90 -7.66 -11.95
N HIS A 123 1.40 -7.67 -10.70
CA HIS A 123 2.82 -7.45 -10.42
C HIS A 123 3.71 -8.64 -10.81
N GLU A 124 3.14 -9.83 -11.01
CA GLU A 124 3.88 -10.94 -11.61
C GLU A 124 4.40 -10.62 -13.02
N PHE A 125 3.86 -9.57 -13.66
CA PHE A 125 4.23 -9.10 -15.00
C PHE A 125 5.08 -7.81 -14.99
N ASP A 126 5.50 -7.28 -13.84
CA ASP A 126 6.22 -5.99 -13.76
C ASP A 126 7.49 -5.97 -14.63
N ASP A 127 8.32 -7.01 -14.52
CA ASP A 127 9.54 -7.23 -15.32
C ASP A 127 9.27 -8.17 -16.52
N GLY A 128 8.00 -8.35 -16.90
CA GLY A 128 7.56 -9.22 -17.99
C GLY A 128 8.07 -10.65 -17.88
N GLU A 129 8.33 -11.28 -19.03
CA GLU A 129 8.80 -12.68 -19.08
C GLU A 129 10.17 -12.89 -18.41
N THR A 130 10.97 -11.84 -18.21
CA THR A 130 12.32 -11.94 -17.60
C THR A 130 12.26 -12.35 -16.13
N ALA A 131 11.25 -11.90 -15.37
CA ALA A 131 11.02 -12.36 -14.01
C ALA A 131 9.98 -13.48 -13.94
N LEU A 132 8.92 -13.40 -14.76
CA LEU A 132 7.82 -14.36 -14.72
C LEU A 132 8.29 -15.78 -15.07
N VAL A 133 9.01 -15.98 -16.19
CA VAL A 133 9.36 -17.33 -16.65
C VAL A 133 10.25 -18.08 -15.64
N PRO A 134 11.32 -17.48 -15.07
CA PRO A 134 12.11 -18.12 -14.02
C PRO A 134 11.31 -18.49 -12.77
N TYR A 135 10.33 -17.67 -12.38
CA TYR A 135 9.40 -17.98 -11.29
C TYR A 135 8.53 -19.20 -11.62
N LEU A 136 7.91 -19.20 -12.82
CA LEU A 136 7.10 -20.32 -13.30
C LEU A 136 7.90 -21.63 -13.40
N ASP A 137 9.18 -21.55 -13.79
CA ASP A 137 10.06 -22.72 -13.93
C ASP A 137 10.38 -23.42 -12.60
N LYS A 138 10.40 -22.66 -11.50
CA LYS A 138 10.80 -23.16 -10.18
C LYS A 138 9.62 -23.39 -9.24
N ALA A 139 8.44 -22.87 -9.57
CA ALA A 139 7.22 -23.10 -8.80
C ALA A 139 6.92 -24.61 -8.66
N LYS A 140 6.74 -25.06 -7.42
CA LYS A 140 6.35 -26.44 -7.05
C LYS A 140 4.88 -26.56 -6.67
N PHE A 141 4.12 -25.52 -6.99
CA PHE A 141 2.69 -25.41 -6.80
C PHE A 141 2.04 -25.09 -8.15
N PRO A 142 0.77 -25.45 -8.37
CA PRO A 142 0.10 -25.17 -9.63
C PRO A 142 -0.27 -23.69 -9.71
N ILE A 143 0.01 -23.10 -10.88
CA ILE A 143 -0.33 -21.71 -11.19
C ILE A 143 -1.53 -21.71 -12.14
N VAL A 144 -2.58 -21.00 -11.74
CA VAL A 144 -3.84 -20.93 -12.47
C VAL A 144 -4.15 -19.50 -12.93
N SER A 145 -4.49 -19.31 -14.21
CA SER A 145 -5.09 -18.09 -14.72
C SER A 145 -5.74 -18.36 -16.08
N ALA A 146 -7.06 -18.27 -16.16
CA ALA A 146 -7.84 -18.56 -17.36
C ALA A 146 -7.72 -17.48 -18.43
N ASN A 147 -7.44 -16.24 -18.03
CA ASN A 147 -7.41 -15.11 -18.94
C ASN A 147 -5.99 -14.66 -19.31
N VAL A 148 -4.95 -15.32 -18.80
CA VAL A 148 -3.56 -15.14 -19.24
C VAL A 148 -3.26 -16.13 -20.36
N VAL A 149 -2.99 -15.64 -21.56
CA VAL A 149 -2.82 -16.45 -22.78
C VAL A 149 -1.42 -16.21 -23.39
N PRO A 150 -0.41 -17.01 -23.01
CA PRO A 150 0.88 -17.01 -23.67
C PRO A 150 0.79 -17.57 -25.10
N ASN A 151 1.44 -16.92 -26.06
CA ASN A 151 1.56 -17.45 -27.42
C ASN A 151 2.78 -18.38 -27.59
N ASP A 152 2.98 -18.92 -28.79
CA ASP A 152 4.08 -19.87 -29.11
C ASP A 152 5.49 -19.33 -28.90
N LYS A 153 5.67 -18.01 -28.80
CA LYS A 153 6.96 -17.37 -28.55
C LYS A 153 7.23 -17.12 -27.07
N SER A 154 6.21 -17.24 -26.22
CA SER A 154 6.35 -17.00 -24.79
C SER A 154 7.02 -18.18 -24.08
N GLY A 155 7.95 -17.88 -23.19
CA GLY A 155 8.53 -18.86 -22.27
C GLY A 155 7.53 -19.33 -21.20
N ALA A 156 6.40 -18.63 -21.02
CA ALA A 156 5.33 -19.00 -20.10
C ALA A 156 4.35 -20.05 -20.68
N LYS A 157 4.51 -20.42 -21.96
CA LYS A 157 3.65 -21.41 -22.63
C LYS A 157 3.62 -22.73 -21.85
N ASP A 158 2.41 -23.26 -21.68
CA ASP A 158 2.09 -24.51 -20.95
C ASP A 158 2.45 -24.51 -19.45
N LYS A 159 2.93 -23.39 -18.89
CA LYS A 159 3.27 -23.25 -17.46
C LYS A 159 2.12 -22.68 -16.62
N ILE A 160 1.17 -22.02 -17.25
CA ILE A 160 -0.01 -21.43 -16.63
C ILE A 160 -1.23 -22.20 -17.13
N LYS A 161 -2.03 -22.74 -16.21
CA LYS A 161 -3.25 -23.48 -16.56
C LYS A 161 -4.47 -22.59 -16.35
N PRO A 162 -5.53 -22.69 -17.16
CA PRO A 162 -6.77 -21.96 -16.87
C PRO A 162 -7.41 -22.35 -15.54
N SER A 163 -7.40 -23.66 -15.26
CA SER A 163 -7.89 -24.26 -14.04
C SER A 163 -7.12 -25.53 -13.68
N ILE A 164 -7.35 -26.01 -12.45
CA ILE A 164 -6.97 -27.35 -12.00
C ILE A 164 -8.14 -28.02 -11.29
N VAL A 165 -8.03 -29.33 -11.10
CA VAL A 165 -8.94 -30.12 -10.27
C VAL A 165 -8.13 -30.77 -9.17
N VAL A 166 -8.52 -30.52 -7.92
CA VAL A 166 -7.90 -31.13 -6.74
C VAL A 166 -8.89 -32.08 -6.07
N GLU A 167 -8.37 -33.16 -5.48
CA GLU A 167 -9.18 -34.11 -4.72
C GLU A 167 -8.92 -33.94 -3.23
N VAL A 168 -9.96 -33.58 -2.47
CA VAL A 168 -9.86 -33.33 -1.02
C VAL A 168 -11.01 -34.05 -0.34
N GLY A 169 -10.70 -34.98 0.57
CA GLY A 169 -11.74 -35.77 1.26
C GLY A 169 -12.62 -36.59 0.33
N GLY A 170 -12.07 -37.07 -0.80
CA GLY A 170 -12.81 -37.83 -1.81
C GLY A 170 -13.76 -37.00 -2.68
N GLN A 171 -13.74 -35.67 -2.56
CA GLN A 171 -14.49 -34.75 -3.43
C GLN A 171 -13.54 -34.07 -4.43
N LYS A 172 -14.00 -33.87 -5.66
CA LYS A 172 -13.28 -33.10 -6.68
C LYS A 172 -13.69 -31.64 -6.62
N ILE A 173 -12.70 -30.75 -6.52
CA ILE A 173 -12.87 -29.30 -6.47
C ILE A 173 -12.15 -28.70 -7.67
N GLY A 174 -12.88 -27.91 -8.46
CA GLY A 174 -12.30 -27.11 -9.54
C GLY A 174 -11.76 -25.80 -9.00
N ILE A 175 -10.58 -25.39 -9.44
CA ILE A 175 -9.98 -24.10 -9.08
C ILE A 175 -9.66 -23.37 -10.38
N VAL A 176 -10.34 -22.25 -10.63
CA VAL A 176 -10.15 -21.40 -11.82
C VAL A 176 -9.46 -20.11 -11.41
N GLY A 177 -8.40 -19.74 -12.14
CA GLY A 177 -7.64 -18.51 -11.87
C GLY A 177 -8.04 -17.37 -12.79
N ALA A 178 -7.75 -16.13 -12.41
CA ALA A 178 -7.76 -14.99 -13.33
C ALA A 178 -7.01 -13.77 -12.74
N VAL A 179 -6.58 -12.88 -13.62
CA VAL A 179 -5.95 -11.58 -13.29
C VAL A 179 -6.78 -10.42 -13.86
N THR A 180 -6.65 -9.22 -13.30
CA THR A 180 -7.36 -8.03 -13.80
C THR A 180 -7.10 -7.76 -15.29
N ASN A 181 -8.14 -7.33 -16.01
CA ASN A 181 -8.01 -6.95 -17.43
C ASN A 181 -7.07 -5.75 -17.63
N ASP A 182 -6.85 -4.97 -16.57
CA ASP A 182 -6.03 -3.75 -16.59
C ASP A 182 -4.53 -4.05 -16.54
N THR A 183 -4.10 -5.31 -16.35
CA THR A 183 -2.67 -5.68 -16.26
C THR A 183 -1.76 -5.09 -17.35
N PRO A 184 -2.15 -4.99 -18.64
CA PRO A 184 -1.31 -4.34 -19.65
C PRO A 184 -1.06 -2.84 -19.42
N GLU A 185 -1.90 -2.18 -18.62
CA GLU A 185 -1.77 -0.76 -18.24
C GLU A 185 -0.99 -0.62 -16.92
N LEU A 186 -1.15 -1.60 -16.02
CA LEU A 186 -0.59 -1.61 -14.68
C LEU A 186 0.85 -2.16 -14.62
N ALA A 187 1.19 -3.08 -15.53
CA ALA A 187 2.45 -3.82 -15.56
C ALA A 187 2.95 -4.03 -17.00
N SER A 188 3.91 -4.94 -17.20
CA SER A 188 4.60 -5.14 -18.47
C SER A 188 4.53 -6.59 -18.99
N PRO A 189 3.34 -7.16 -19.26
CA PRO A 189 3.21 -8.55 -19.72
C PRO A 189 3.93 -8.83 -21.05
N GLY A 190 4.22 -7.78 -21.84
CA GLY A 190 4.95 -7.87 -23.08
C GLY A 190 4.09 -8.36 -24.26
N PRO A 191 4.69 -8.49 -25.46
CA PRO A 191 3.94 -8.75 -26.69
C PRO A 191 3.52 -10.22 -26.86
N ASN A 192 4.04 -11.14 -26.03
CA ASN A 192 3.81 -12.57 -26.19
C ASN A 192 2.74 -13.15 -25.25
N ILE A 193 2.24 -12.34 -24.31
CA ILE A 193 1.21 -12.75 -23.36
C ILE A 193 0.02 -11.80 -23.52
N ALA A 194 -1.13 -12.36 -23.88
CA ALA A 194 -2.38 -11.62 -23.93
C ALA A 194 -3.14 -11.76 -22.62
N ILE A 195 -3.66 -10.64 -22.11
CA ILE A 195 -4.62 -10.62 -21.01
C ILE A 195 -6.01 -10.45 -21.64
N THR A 196 -6.81 -11.50 -21.55
CA THR A 196 -8.16 -11.56 -22.14
C THR A 196 -9.22 -11.22 -21.10
N ASP A 197 -10.47 -11.08 -21.52
CA ASP A 197 -11.60 -10.77 -20.64
C ASP A 197 -11.79 -11.85 -19.56
N ASP A 198 -11.52 -11.47 -18.32
CA ASP A 198 -11.69 -12.28 -17.12
C ASP A 198 -13.03 -13.01 -17.02
N VAL A 199 -14.17 -12.31 -17.22
CA VAL A 199 -15.52 -12.89 -17.08
C VAL A 199 -15.76 -13.98 -18.11
N LYS A 200 -15.46 -13.72 -19.38
CA LYS A 200 -15.61 -14.71 -20.46
C LYS A 200 -14.72 -15.92 -20.23
N SER A 201 -13.46 -15.70 -19.85
CA SER A 201 -12.49 -16.77 -19.65
C SER A 201 -12.83 -17.63 -18.42
N ILE A 202 -13.24 -17.03 -17.31
CA ILE A 202 -13.72 -17.77 -16.13
C ILE A 202 -14.98 -18.55 -16.47
N THR A 203 -15.96 -17.92 -17.13
CA THR A 203 -17.24 -18.58 -17.49
C THR A 203 -17.00 -19.83 -18.34
N ALA A 204 -16.18 -19.71 -19.39
CA ALA A 204 -15.87 -20.83 -20.28
C ALA A 204 -15.16 -21.99 -19.54
N GLU A 205 -14.24 -21.67 -18.64
CA GLU A 205 -13.53 -22.71 -17.89
C GLU A 205 -14.41 -23.34 -16.80
N VAL A 206 -15.30 -22.58 -16.17
CA VAL A 206 -16.34 -23.08 -15.25
C VAL A 206 -17.26 -24.07 -15.98
N GLU A 207 -17.74 -23.73 -17.17
CA GLU A 207 -18.57 -24.64 -17.99
C GLU A 207 -17.84 -25.95 -18.32
N LYS A 208 -16.54 -25.86 -18.66
CA LYS A 208 -15.70 -27.02 -18.93
C LYS A 208 -15.48 -27.90 -17.70
N LEU A 209 -15.33 -27.31 -16.50
CA LEU A 209 -15.25 -28.06 -15.24
C LEU A 209 -16.58 -28.75 -14.93
N LYS A 210 -17.71 -28.05 -15.09
CA LYS A 210 -19.06 -28.63 -14.91
C LYS A 210 -19.33 -29.78 -15.87
N ALA A 211 -18.90 -29.67 -17.12
CA ALA A 211 -19.00 -30.75 -18.11
C ALA A 211 -18.21 -32.01 -17.71
N GLN A 212 -17.21 -31.89 -16.84
CA GLN A 212 -16.46 -33.01 -16.26
C GLN A 212 -17.12 -33.59 -15.00
N GLY A 213 -18.31 -33.10 -14.62
CA GLY A 213 -19.04 -33.51 -13.42
C GLY A 213 -18.54 -32.87 -12.13
N ILE A 214 -17.76 -31.79 -12.21
CA ILE A 214 -17.29 -31.03 -11.04
C ILE A 214 -18.38 -30.05 -10.65
N ASN A 215 -18.78 -30.08 -9.38
CA ASN A 215 -19.87 -29.27 -8.84
C ASN A 215 -19.46 -28.34 -7.70
N LYS A 216 -18.16 -28.23 -7.41
CA LYS A 216 -17.59 -27.30 -6.43
C LYS A 216 -16.46 -26.55 -7.12
N ILE A 217 -16.66 -25.27 -7.42
CA ILE A 217 -15.72 -24.46 -8.18
C ILE A 217 -15.34 -23.20 -7.39
N ILE A 218 -14.04 -23.05 -7.15
CA ILE A 218 -13.44 -21.91 -6.48
C ILE A 218 -12.80 -21.03 -7.55
N ALA A 219 -13.21 -19.76 -7.63
CA ALA A 219 -12.50 -18.74 -8.38
C ALA A 219 -11.42 -18.12 -7.48
N VAL A 220 -10.15 -18.29 -7.84
CA VAL A 220 -9.00 -17.65 -7.17
C VAL A 220 -8.52 -16.54 -8.08
N THR A 221 -8.86 -15.30 -7.78
CA THR A 221 -8.70 -14.18 -8.72
C THR A 221 -7.90 -13.04 -8.14
N HIS A 222 -7.25 -12.28 -9.01
CA HIS A 222 -6.55 -11.05 -8.67
C HIS A 222 -7.15 -9.87 -9.44
N ILE A 223 -8.39 -9.52 -9.10
CA ILE A 223 -9.24 -8.62 -9.91
C ILE A 223 -9.85 -7.47 -9.08
N GLY A 224 -9.85 -7.59 -7.75
CA GLY A 224 -10.32 -6.54 -6.85
C GLY A 224 -11.72 -6.82 -6.30
N TYR A 225 -11.90 -6.58 -5.01
CA TYR A 225 -13.05 -7.00 -4.21
C TYR A 225 -14.40 -6.60 -4.80
N ARG A 226 -14.52 -5.38 -5.34
CA ARG A 226 -15.78 -4.91 -5.93
C ARG A 226 -16.18 -5.70 -7.17
N ARG A 227 -15.22 -5.96 -8.07
CA ARG A 227 -15.47 -6.74 -9.29
C ARG A 227 -15.68 -8.21 -8.97
N GLU A 228 -14.95 -8.74 -7.99
CA GLU A 228 -15.14 -10.09 -7.45
C GLU A 228 -16.55 -10.28 -6.89
N ARG A 229 -17.03 -9.33 -6.08
CA ARG A 229 -18.38 -9.32 -5.50
C ARG A 229 -19.47 -9.10 -6.54
N ASP A 230 -19.31 -8.10 -7.39
CA ASP A 230 -20.41 -7.61 -8.22
C ASP A 230 -20.54 -8.36 -9.55
N VAL A 231 -19.47 -9.05 -9.98
CA VAL A 231 -19.36 -9.71 -11.28
C VAL A 231 -18.97 -11.19 -11.14
N ILE A 232 -17.80 -11.50 -10.57
CA ILE A 232 -17.26 -12.88 -10.57
C ILE A 232 -18.13 -13.83 -9.74
N ALA A 233 -18.55 -13.42 -8.55
CA ALA A 233 -19.43 -14.19 -7.67
C ALA A 233 -20.83 -14.45 -8.27
N LYS A 234 -21.19 -13.78 -9.36
CA LYS A 234 -22.46 -13.95 -10.09
C LYS A 234 -22.32 -14.80 -11.35
N ILE A 235 -21.12 -15.32 -11.64
CA ILE A 235 -20.93 -16.28 -12.73
C ILE A 235 -21.64 -17.59 -12.35
N PRO A 236 -22.56 -18.12 -13.16
CA PRO A 236 -23.24 -19.38 -12.90
C PRO A 236 -22.28 -20.55 -12.69
N GLY A 237 -22.37 -21.23 -11.54
CA GLY A 237 -21.50 -22.35 -11.18
C GLY A 237 -20.18 -21.99 -10.50
N VAL A 238 -19.92 -20.71 -10.21
CA VAL A 238 -18.89 -20.34 -9.22
C VAL A 238 -19.50 -20.48 -7.84
N ASP A 239 -18.82 -21.16 -6.92
CA ASP A 239 -19.32 -21.44 -5.58
C ASP A 239 -18.59 -20.66 -4.49
N VAL A 240 -17.32 -20.30 -4.71
CA VAL A 240 -16.48 -19.54 -3.78
C VAL A 240 -15.59 -18.58 -4.58
N VAL A 241 -15.37 -17.37 -4.08
CA VAL A 241 -14.37 -16.43 -4.63
C VAL A 241 -13.33 -16.09 -3.57
N VAL A 242 -12.06 -16.35 -3.89
CA VAL A 242 -10.89 -15.95 -3.11
C VAL A 242 -10.12 -14.92 -3.92
N GLY A 243 -10.08 -13.69 -3.41
CA GLY A 243 -9.67 -12.52 -4.16
C GLY A 243 -8.35 -11.88 -3.74
N GLY A 244 -7.93 -10.88 -4.52
CA GLY A 244 -6.77 -10.01 -4.25
C GLY A 244 -6.89 -8.65 -4.96
N HIS A 245 -5.78 -7.95 -5.17
CA HIS A 245 -5.63 -6.69 -5.93
C HIS A 245 -6.01 -5.43 -5.17
N SER A 246 -7.18 -5.40 -4.52
CA SER A 246 -7.70 -4.20 -3.85
C SER A 246 -7.27 -4.05 -2.40
N HIS A 247 -6.42 -4.96 -1.90
CA HIS A 247 -5.93 -4.99 -0.51
C HIS A 247 -7.04 -4.96 0.54
N THR A 248 -8.23 -5.49 0.20
CA THR A 248 -9.42 -5.27 1.01
C THR A 248 -9.35 -6.08 2.29
N LEU A 249 -9.40 -5.38 3.43
CA LEU A 249 -9.67 -6.02 4.71
C LEU A 249 -11.17 -6.27 4.83
N LEU A 250 -11.54 -7.53 4.96
CA LEU A 250 -12.88 -7.96 5.34
C LEU A 250 -12.85 -8.49 6.77
N SER A 251 -13.81 -8.08 7.59
CA SER A 251 -13.88 -8.47 9.00
C SER A 251 -15.30 -8.34 9.53
N ASN A 252 -15.67 -9.22 10.45
CA ASN A 252 -16.93 -9.13 11.18
C ASN A 252 -16.82 -8.28 12.46
N THR A 253 -15.60 -7.84 12.82
CA THR A 253 -15.32 -7.17 14.10
C THR A 253 -14.57 -5.85 13.96
N ASP A 254 -13.85 -5.62 12.85
CA ASP A 254 -13.16 -4.35 12.61
C ASP A 254 -14.09 -3.34 11.93
N PRO A 255 -14.42 -2.20 12.57
CA PRO A 255 -15.27 -1.18 11.98
C PRO A 255 -14.66 -0.47 10.75
N LYS A 256 -13.35 -0.66 10.48
CA LYS A 256 -12.68 -0.13 9.30
C LYS A 256 -12.67 -1.10 8.11
N ALA A 257 -13.11 -2.35 8.30
CA ALA A 257 -13.21 -3.30 7.20
C ALA A 257 -14.23 -2.83 6.16
N GLU A 258 -13.97 -3.09 4.87
CA GLU A 258 -14.85 -2.69 3.77
C GLU A 258 -16.14 -3.53 3.74
N GLY A 259 -16.11 -4.74 4.30
CA GLY A 259 -17.24 -5.66 4.36
C GLY A 259 -17.05 -6.82 5.33
N PRO A 260 -18.11 -7.63 5.53
CA PRO A 260 -18.05 -8.83 6.37
C PRO A 260 -17.16 -9.91 5.76
N TYR A 261 -16.67 -10.82 6.60
CA TYR A 261 -15.86 -11.96 6.17
C TYR A 261 -16.55 -13.29 6.51
N PRO A 262 -16.92 -14.13 5.52
CA PRO A 262 -16.97 -13.80 4.10
C PRO A 262 -18.09 -12.80 3.78
N THR A 263 -17.97 -12.10 2.65
CA THR A 263 -19.10 -11.36 2.07
C THR A 263 -19.96 -12.33 1.26
N MET A 264 -21.20 -12.54 1.69
CA MET A 264 -22.13 -13.45 1.00
C MET A 264 -22.88 -12.72 -0.12
N VAL A 265 -22.67 -13.14 -1.37
CA VAL A 265 -23.26 -12.53 -2.58
C VAL A 265 -24.33 -13.43 -3.18
N ASP A 266 -25.45 -12.87 -3.62
CA ASP A 266 -26.49 -13.63 -4.34
C ASP A 266 -26.03 -13.95 -5.77
N ASN A 267 -26.00 -15.24 -6.10
CA ASN A 267 -25.73 -15.74 -7.44
C ASN A 267 -27.06 -15.92 -8.23
N PRO A 268 -27.10 -15.62 -9.54
CA PRO A 268 -28.29 -15.81 -10.38
C PRO A 268 -28.88 -17.23 -10.35
N ASP A 269 -28.08 -18.25 -10.04
CA ASP A 269 -28.53 -19.65 -9.92
C ASP A 269 -29.25 -19.96 -8.59
N GLY A 270 -29.49 -18.95 -7.73
CA GLY A 270 -30.37 -19.06 -6.57
C GLY A 270 -29.69 -19.47 -5.25
N TYR A 271 -28.36 -19.35 -5.18
CA TYR A 271 -27.56 -19.61 -3.98
C TYR A 271 -26.65 -18.43 -3.64
N LYS A 272 -25.97 -18.49 -2.49
CA LYS A 272 -25.03 -17.44 -2.06
C LYS A 272 -23.59 -17.90 -2.22
N VAL A 273 -22.74 -17.02 -2.73
CA VAL A 273 -21.30 -17.23 -2.92
C VAL A 273 -20.52 -16.42 -1.88
N PRO A 274 -19.70 -17.04 -1.02
CA PRO A 274 -18.74 -16.32 -0.18
C PRO A 274 -17.61 -15.71 -1.02
N VAL A 275 -17.38 -14.42 -0.81
CA VAL A 275 -16.24 -13.66 -1.35
C VAL A 275 -15.33 -13.27 -0.20
N VAL A 276 -14.03 -13.57 -0.32
CA VAL A 276 -13.02 -13.29 0.71
C VAL A 276 -11.78 -12.60 0.15
N GLN A 277 -11.17 -11.75 0.97
CA GLN A 277 -9.80 -11.21 0.84
C GLN A 277 -9.20 -11.09 2.25
N ALA A 278 -7.86 -11.06 2.34
CA ALA A 278 -7.12 -11.00 3.60
C ALA A 278 -6.20 -9.77 3.68
N ALA A 279 -6.71 -8.59 3.28
CA ALA A 279 -5.95 -7.35 3.18
C ALA A 279 -4.72 -7.50 2.26
N SER A 280 -3.51 -7.27 2.77
CA SER A 280 -2.25 -7.35 2.00
C SER A 280 -1.05 -7.53 2.92
N TYR A 281 0.15 -7.66 2.33
CA TYR A 281 1.45 -7.61 3.00
C TYR A 281 1.67 -8.69 4.06
N SER A 282 0.92 -9.80 3.97
CA SER A 282 0.85 -10.83 5.02
C SER A 282 0.48 -10.28 6.41
N LYS A 283 -0.22 -9.13 6.48
CA LYS A 283 -0.78 -8.64 7.75
C LYS A 283 -1.77 -9.64 8.34
N TYR A 284 -2.47 -10.36 7.47
CA TYR A 284 -3.43 -11.38 7.84
C TYR A 284 -3.22 -12.67 7.05
N LEU A 285 -3.56 -13.80 7.66
CA LEU A 285 -3.86 -15.07 6.99
C LEU A 285 -5.38 -15.26 7.02
N GLY A 286 -6.02 -15.31 5.86
CA GLY A 286 -7.45 -15.62 5.78
C GLY A 286 -7.71 -17.07 6.20
N GLU A 287 -8.66 -17.29 7.12
CA GLU A 287 -9.14 -18.62 7.49
C GLU A 287 -10.67 -18.62 7.41
N PHE A 288 -11.25 -19.49 6.57
CA PHE A 288 -12.69 -19.73 6.60
C PHE A 288 -13.06 -21.18 6.29
N LYS A 289 -14.21 -21.57 6.80
CA LYS A 289 -14.85 -22.85 6.56
C LYS A 289 -16.04 -22.61 5.64
N VAL A 290 -16.17 -23.43 4.60
CA VAL A 290 -17.35 -23.49 3.72
C VAL A 290 -17.97 -24.89 3.78
N VAL A 291 -19.29 -24.93 3.89
CA VAL A 291 -20.08 -26.15 3.97
C VAL A 291 -20.91 -26.24 2.69
N PHE A 292 -20.69 -27.30 1.92
CA PHE A 292 -21.41 -27.59 0.70
C PHE A 292 -22.48 -28.64 0.94
N ASP A 293 -23.62 -28.49 0.28
CA ASP A 293 -24.63 -29.53 0.15
C ASP A 293 -24.22 -30.60 -0.89
N ASP A 294 -25.09 -31.58 -1.08
CA ASP A 294 -24.85 -32.70 -2.00
C ASP A 294 -24.81 -32.30 -3.48
N ASN A 295 -25.44 -31.17 -3.81
CA ASN A 295 -25.41 -30.60 -5.16
C ASN A 295 -24.13 -29.80 -5.40
N GLY A 296 -23.30 -29.61 -4.37
CA GLY A 296 -22.08 -28.80 -4.42
C GLY A 296 -22.33 -27.31 -4.20
N VAL A 297 -23.52 -26.94 -3.71
CA VAL A 297 -23.90 -25.55 -3.44
C VAL A 297 -23.54 -25.17 -2.02
N VAL A 298 -23.07 -23.93 -1.81
CA VAL A 298 -22.73 -23.42 -0.48
C VAL A 298 -23.99 -23.25 0.40
N LYS A 299 -23.98 -23.91 1.55
CA LYS A 299 -25.00 -23.83 2.60
C LYS A 299 -24.62 -22.85 3.71
N GLU A 300 -23.36 -22.88 4.13
CA GLU A 300 -22.81 -22.00 5.17
C GLU A 300 -21.37 -21.65 4.81
N ALA A 301 -20.95 -20.42 5.10
CA ALA A 301 -19.55 -20.04 5.13
C ALA A 301 -19.28 -19.11 6.32
N SER A 302 -18.23 -19.41 7.09
CA SER A 302 -17.89 -18.66 8.31
C SER A 302 -16.39 -18.70 8.59
N GLY A 303 -15.84 -17.63 9.14
CA GLY A 303 -14.42 -17.51 9.43
C GLY A 303 -14.00 -16.10 9.83
N ALA A 304 -12.69 -15.87 9.93
CA ALA A 304 -12.10 -14.55 10.12
C ALA A 304 -10.63 -14.56 9.65
N PRO A 305 -10.09 -13.43 9.18
CA PRO A 305 -8.65 -13.31 8.98
C PRO A 305 -7.89 -13.30 10.33
N ILE A 306 -6.81 -14.07 10.41
CA ILE A 306 -5.90 -14.14 11.55
C ILE A 306 -4.86 -13.03 11.41
N TYR A 307 -4.80 -12.10 12.36
CA TYR A 307 -3.80 -11.03 12.36
C TYR A 307 -2.42 -11.57 12.77
N LEU A 308 -1.40 -11.37 11.94
CA LEU A 308 -0.09 -11.97 12.14
C LEU A 308 0.83 -11.06 12.98
N ASP A 309 0.55 -10.89 14.26
CA ASP A 309 1.33 -10.02 15.16
C ASP A 309 2.37 -10.77 16.02
N LYS A 310 2.79 -10.14 17.13
CA LYS A 310 3.74 -10.73 18.09
C LYS A 310 3.25 -12.02 18.77
N SER A 311 1.97 -12.36 18.69
CA SER A 311 1.47 -13.65 19.22
C SER A 311 1.96 -14.84 18.41
N ILE A 312 2.38 -14.61 17.16
CA ILE A 312 2.91 -15.62 16.27
C ILE A 312 4.43 -15.51 16.26
N THR A 313 5.10 -16.56 16.72
CA THR A 313 6.57 -16.60 16.74
C THR A 313 7.07 -16.85 15.31
N PRO A 314 7.89 -15.96 14.71
CA PRO A 314 8.39 -16.20 13.37
C PRO A 314 9.28 -17.46 13.33
N ASP A 315 9.18 -18.23 12.25
CA ASP A 315 10.00 -19.43 12.07
C ASP A 315 11.51 -19.10 12.07
N PRO A 316 12.32 -19.71 12.94
CA PRO A 316 13.73 -19.35 13.10
C PRO A 316 14.60 -19.70 11.88
N ALA A 317 14.25 -20.75 11.14
CA ALA A 317 14.97 -21.12 9.92
C ALA A 317 14.66 -20.13 8.78
N VAL A 318 13.40 -19.70 8.69
CA VAL A 318 12.98 -18.63 7.78
C VAL A 318 13.70 -17.32 8.11
N LEU A 319 13.73 -16.90 9.39
CA LEU A 319 14.46 -15.68 9.79
C LEU A 319 15.96 -15.75 9.45
N ALA A 320 16.60 -16.90 9.67
CA ALA A 320 17.99 -17.10 9.30
C ALA A 320 18.19 -16.95 7.78
N ARG A 321 17.29 -17.51 6.98
CA ARG A 321 17.32 -17.42 5.52
C ARG A 321 17.08 -16.00 5.02
N ILE A 322 16.12 -15.27 5.60
CA ILE A 322 15.87 -13.86 5.30
C ILE A 322 17.12 -13.03 5.56
N LYS A 323 17.79 -13.24 6.71
CA LYS A 323 19.03 -12.53 7.05
C LYS A 323 20.15 -12.79 6.05
N GLU A 324 20.30 -14.02 5.59
CA GLU A 324 21.28 -14.38 4.55
C GLU A 324 20.98 -13.64 3.23
N LEU A 325 19.72 -13.67 2.79
CA LEU A 325 19.24 -13.00 1.59
C LEU A 325 19.26 -11.46 1.71
N GLY A 326 19.21 -10.91 2.92
CA GLY A 326 19.35 -9.47 3.16
C GLY A 326 20.77 -8.94 2.94
N ALA A 327 21.80 -9.78 3.08
CA ALA A 327 23.19 -9.31 3.00
C ALA A 327 23.58 -8.69 1.63
N PRO A 328 23.21 -9.28 0.48
CA PRO A 328 23.40 -8.64 -0.82
C PRO A 328 22.57 -7.36 -1.00
N ILE A 329 21.41 -7.25 -0.34
CA ILE A 329 20.56 -6.06 -0.39
C ILE A 329 21.24 -4.88 0.29
N GLU A 330 21.96 -5.11 1.39
CA GLU A 330 22.80 -4.08 2.02
C GLU A 330 23.91 -3.59 1.07
N ALA A 331 24.44 -4.47 0.21
CA ALA A 331 25.37 -4.04 -0.83
C ALA A 331 24.68 -3.18 -1.92
N LEU A 332 23.43 -3.48 -2.26
CA LEU A 332 22.63 -2.66 -3.19
C LEU A 332 22.33 -1.27 -2.64
N LYS A 333 22.17 -1.10 -1.33
CA LYS A 333 22.08 0.24 -0.73
C LYS A 333 23.32 1.08 -1.03
N ASN A 334 24.48 0.47 -1.21
CA ASN A 334 25.71 1.17 -1.59
C ASN A 334 25.86 1.35 -3.12
N LYS A 335 24.94 0.82 -3.92
CA LYS A 335 24.98 0.97 -5.38
C LYS A 335 24.74 2.44 -5.73
N GLU A 336 25.63 2.96 -6.55
CA GLU A 336 25.48 4.28 -7.16
C GLU A 336 24.29 4.29 -8.14
N VAL A 337 23.41 5.26 -7.94
CA VAL A 337 22.22 5.52 -8.76
C VAL A 337 22.49 6.67 -9.72
N ALA A 338 23.13 7.74 -9.23
CA ALA A 338 23.43 8.92 -10.03
C ALA A 338 24.57 9.75 -9.41
N GLU A 339 24.81 10.93 -9.98
CA GLU A 339 25.56 12.01 -9.35
C GLU A 339 24.67 13.26 -9.35
N THR A 340 24.77 14.10 -8.31
CA THR A 340 24.10 15.40 -8.25
C THR A 340 25.12 16.55 -8.21
N THR A 341 24.87 17.60 -8.99
CA THR A 341 25.78 18.76 -9.12
C THR A 341 25.77 19.68 -7.89
N LYS A 342 24.75 19.57 -7.04
CA LYS A 342 24.59 20.29 -5.76
C LYS A 342 23.86 19.39 -4.77
N ALA A 343 23.88 19.75 -3.48
CA ALA A 343 23.03 19.11 -2.49
C ALA A 343 21.55 19.27 -2.85
N ILE A 344 20.76 18.21 -2.67
CA ILE A 344 19.30 18.20 -2.81
C ILE A 344 18.72 18.39 -1.41
N ASP A 345 18.18 19.57 -1.12
CA ASP A 345 17.56 19.84 0.16
C ASP A 345 16.22 19.11 0.31
N GLY A 346 16.16 18.19 1.26
CA GLY A 346 14.97 17.47 1.71
C GLY A 346 14.64 17.75 3.17
N SER A 347 15.14 18.84 3.74
CA SER A 347 14.94 19.20 5.14
C SER A 347 13.48 19.42 5.47
N ARG A 348 13.11 19.06 6.71
CA ARG A 348 11.75 19.25 7.23
C ARG A 348 11.35 20.72 7.19
N GLU A 349 12.27 21.60 7.52
CA GLU A 349 12.08 23.05 7.63
C GLU A 349 11.65 23.68 6.30
N ASN A 350 12.12 23.13 5.19
CA ASN A 350 11.86 23.67 3.86
C ASN A 350 10.74 22.89 3.17
N CYS A 351 10.86 21.57 3.05
CA CYS A 351 9.89 20.74 2.32
C CYS A 351 8.49 20.69 2.95
N ARG A 352 8.33 21.14 4.21
CA ARG A 352 7.03 21.25 4.88
C ARG A 352 6.49 22.67 5.01
N ALA A 353 7.14 23.64 4.39
CA ALA A 353 6.77 25.04 4.51
C ALA A 353 6.81 25.82 3.20
N ARG A 354 7.61 25.39 2.22
CA ARG A 354 7.78 26.04 0.91
C ARG A 354 8.22 25.05 -0.14
N GLU A 355 8.39 25.51 -1.38
CA GLU A 355 9.08 24.75 -2.43
C GLU A 355 10.46 24.28 -1.95
N CYS A 356 10.80 23.02 -2.19
CA CYS A 356 12.13 22.48 -1.90
C CYS A 356 12.64 21.60 -3.05
N GLU A 357 13.95 21.47 -3.14
CA GLU A 357 14.63 20.74 -4.22
C GLU A 357 14.25 19.26 -4.24
N MET A 358 14.14 18.61 -3.07
CA MET A 358 13.69 17.22 -2.99
C MET A 358 12.23 17.06 -3.41
N GLY A 359 11.38 18.03 -3.08
CA GLY A 359 9.98 18.06 -3.47
C GLY A 359 9.80 18.12 -4.98
N ASN A 360 10.60 18.95 -5.64
CA ASN A 360 10.65 19.04 -7.09
C ASN A 360 11.18 17.74 -7.71
N LEU A 361 12.30 17.21 -7.21
CA LEU A 361 12.86 15.94 -7.69
C LEU A 361 11.84 14.80 -7.65
N VAL A 362 11.24 14.55 -6.48
CA VAL A 362 10.30 13.44 -6.30
C VAL A 362 9.05 13.65 -7.15
N SER A 363 8.50 14.87 -7.20
CA SER A 363 7.29 15.14 -7.98
C SER A 363 7.54 15.07 -9.49
N ASP A 364 8.70 15.53 -9.96
CA ASP A 364 9.12 15.43 -11.35
C ASP A 364 9.36 13.97 -11.75
N ALA A 365 9.97 13.15 -10.88
CA ALA A 365 10.18 11.72 -11.13
C ALA A 365 8.85 10.97 -11.27
N ILE A 366 7.89 11.23 -10.39
CA ILE A 366 6.53 10.65 -10.47
C ILE A 366 5.86 11.07 -11.77
N LEU A 367 5.94 12.35 -12.14
CA LEU A 367 5.33 12.86 -13.37
C LEU A 367 5.98 12.22 -14.61
N ASP A 368 7.31 12.13 -14.65
CA ASP A 368 8.03 11.54 -15.77
C ASP A 368 7.67 10.07 -15.98
N ARG A 369 7.55 9.31 -14.88
CA ARG A 369 7.18 7.89 -14.91
C ARG A 369 5.75 7.64 -15.42
N THR A 370 4.86 8.60 -15.22
CA THR A 370 3.41 8.44 -15.45
C THR A 370 2.86 9.23 -16.63
N LYS A 371 3.64 10.15 -17.21
CA LYS A 371 3.21 10.96 -18.37
C LYS A 371 2.67 10.14 -19.54
N GLY A 372 3.21 8.93 -19.76
CA GLY A 372 2.75 8.01 -20.81
C GLY A 372 1.33 7.47 -20.60
N GLN A 373 0.84 7.51 -19.36
CA GLN A 373 -0.54 7.15 -18.99
C GLN A 373 -1.49 8.37 -19.06
N GLY A 374 -1.00 9.54 -19.45
CA GLY A 374 -1.76 10.79 -19.49
C GLY A 374 -1.86 11.51 -18.15
N VAL A 375 -1.06 11.14 -17.14
CA VAL A 375 -0.97 11.89 -15.89
C VAL A 375 -0.32 13.25 -16.17
N GLU A 376 -0.97 14.32 -15.72
CA GLU A 376 -0.52 15.70 -15.96
C GLU A 376 -0.14 16.43 -14.67
N ILE A 377 -0.57 15.94 -13.51
CA ILE A 377 -0.42 16.63 -12.22
C ILE A 377 0.12 15.66 -11.17
N VAL A 378 1.05 16.12 -10.34
CA VAL A 378 1.56 15.40 -9.18
C VAL A 378 1.42 16.23 -7.91
N ILE A 379 1.02 15.59 -6.83
CA ILE A 379 1.11 16.12 -5.46
C ILE A 379 1.92 15.13 -4.59
N SER A 380 2.92 15.62 -3.88
CA SER A 380 3.73 14.87 -2.93
C SER A 380 3.71 15.57 -1.57
N ASN A 381 3.35 14.87 -0.49
CA ASN A 381 3.39 15.46 0.85
C ASN A 381 4.84 15.56 1.37
N GLY A 382 5.24 16.74 1.87
CA GLY A 382 6.58 16.96 2.43
C GLY A 382 6.94 16.08 3.64
N GLY A 383 5.94 15.42 4.25
CA GLY A 383 6.08 14.44 5.31
C GLY A 383 6.73 13.13 4.86
N GLY A 384 6.52 12.78 3.59
CA GLY A 384 7.10 11.62 2.91
C GLY A 384 8.59 11.80 2.57
N LEU A 385 9.10 13.03 2.57
CA LEU A 385 10.49 13.37 2.28
C LEU A 385 11.27 13.46 3.59
N ARG A 386 12.27 12.60 3.78
CA ARG A 386 12.85 12.33 5.12
C ARG A 386 14.28 12.75 5.31
N ALA A 387 15.00 13.01 4.23
CA ALA A 387 16.41 13.38 4.27
C ALA A 387 16.79 14.26 3.08
N SER A 388 17.90 14.98 3.23
CA SER A 388 18.61 15.61 2.13
C SER A 388 19.62 14.63 1.53
N ILE A 389 20.06 14.91 0.30
CA ILE A 389 21.16 14.19 -0.36
C ILE A 389 22.29 15.20 -0.59
N ASP A 390 23.50 14.84 -0.22
CA ASP A 390 24.67 15.72 -0.39
C ASP A 390 25.08 15.85 -1.86
N GLN A 391 25.92 16.83 -2.16
CA GLN A 391 26.51 16.94 -3.51
C GLN A 391 27.41 15.73 -3.82
N GLY A 392 27.36 15.24 -5.05
CA GLY A 392 28.24 14.18 -5.53
C GLY A 392 27.49 12.89 -5.84
N THR A 393 28.14 11.75 -5.64
CA THR A 393 27.56 10.42 -5.86
C THR A 393 26.31 10.22 -5.01
N VAL A 394 25.23 9.76 -5.64
CA VAL A 394 23.98 9.39 -4.99
C VAL A 394 23.82 7.88 -5.03
N THR A 395 23.59 7.28 -3.88
CA THR A 395 23.40 5.84 -3.71
C THR A 395 21.93 5.47 -3.52
N MET A 396 21.59 4.20 -3.74
CA MET A 396 20.24 3.70 -3.48
C MET A 396 19.86 3.80 -2.00
N GLY A 397 20.83 3.65 -1.10
CA GLY A 397 20.66 3.82 0.35
C GLY A 397 20.23 5.23 0.70
N GLU A 398 20.77 6.24 0.02
CA GLU A 398 20.34 7.63 0.18
C GLU A 398 18.91 7.84 -0.33
N VAL A 399 18.56 7.31 -1.51
CA VAL A 399 17.18 7.37 -2.04
C VAL A 399 16.18 6.73 -1.07
N LEU A 400 16.51 5.56 -0.53
CA LEU A 400 15.71 4.88 0.50
C LEU A 400 15.64 5.66 1.81
N THR A 401 16.71 6.37 2.17
CA THR A 401 16.71 7.24 3.37
C THR A 401 15.78 8.43 3.18
N VAL A 402 15.65 8.97 1.96
CA VAL A 402 14.68 10.01 1.61
C VAL A 402 13.25 9.47 1.64
N LEU A 403 13.01 8.27 1.10
CA LEU A 403 11.69 7.65 0.91
C LEU A 403 11.55 6.31 1.67
N PRO A 404 11.63 6.31 3.02
CA PRO A 404 11.77 5.09 3.80
C PRO A 404 10.46 4.32 4.00
N PHE A 405 9.32 4.86 3.54
CA PHE A 405 8.01 4.30 3.85
C PHE A 405 7.58 3.19 2.88
N GLN A 406 8.37 2.91 1.84
CA GLN A 406 8.02 1.98 0.76
C GLN A 406 6.63 2.27 0.18
N ASN A 407 6.32 3.57 0.08
CA ASN A 407 5.11 4.03 -0.57
C ASN A 407 5.19 3.71 -2.06
N THR A 408 4.07 3.28 -2.62
CA THR A 408 3.91 3.06 -4.06
C THR A 408 3.42 4.34 -4.74
N LEU A 409 3.73 4.45 -6.02
CA LEU A 409 3.11 5.44 -6.90
C LEU A 409 1.61 5.14 -7.01
N ALA A 410 0.77 6.16 -6.85
CA ALA A 410 -0.67 6.05 -7.00
C ALA A 410 -1.19 7.04 -8.05
N THR A 411 -2.17 6.64 -8.85
CA THR A 411 -2.86 7.49 -9.84
C THR A 411 -4.36 7.51 -9.58
N PHE A 412 -5.05 8.60 -9.89
CA PHE A 412 -6.48 8.74 -9.70
C PHE A 412 -7.05 9.93 -10.47
N LYS A 413 -8.36 9.89 -10.77
CA LYS A 413 -9.08 11.04 -11.32
C LYS A 413 -9.80 11.81 -10.22
N ILE A 414 -9.71 13.15 -10.26
CA ILE A 414 -10.37 14.03 -9.30
C ILE A 414 -10.80 15.35 -9.94
N SER A 415 -11.86 15.97 -9.41
CA SER A 415 -12.32 17.28 -9.88
C SER A 415 -11.36 18.41 -9.46
N GLY A 416 -11.26 19.48 -10.27
CA GLY A 416 -10.40 20.63 -9.97
C GLY A 416 -10.68 21.27 -8.60
N LYS A 417 -11.95 21.39 -8.20
CA LYS A 417 -12.33 21.92 -6.87
C LYS A 417 -11.85 21.04 -5.72
N ASP A 418 -11.91 19.71 -5.90
CA ASP A 418 -11.48 18.75 -4.88
C ASP A 418 -9.94 18.68 -4.82
N LEU A 419 -9.25 18.91 -5.95
CA LEU A 419 -7.81 19.09 -6.00
C LEU A 419 -7.37 20.34 -5.23
N VAL A 420 -8.06 21.48 -5.43
CA VAL A 420 -7.83 22.72 -4.66
C VAL A 420 -8.11 22.50 -3.17
N ALA A 421 -9.17 21.77 -2.82
CA ALA A 421 -9.45 21.40 -1.42
C ALA A 421 -8.33 20.55 -0.81
N GLY A 422 -7.69 19.68 -1.61
CA GLY A 422 -6.49 18.95 -1.22
C GLY A 422 -5.32 19.89 -0.90
N LEU A 423 -5.06 20.88 -1.77
CA LEU A 423 -4.03 21.90 -1.53
C LEU A 423 -4.32 22.74 -0.28
N GLU A 424 -5.57 23.15 -0.06
CA GLU A 424 -6.00 23.86 1.16
C GLU A 424 -5.70 23.04 2.42
N ASN A 425 -6.03 21.74 2.42
CA ASN A 425 -5.64 20.84 3.51
C ASN A 425 -4.12 20.77 3.69
N GLY A 426 -3.38 20.64 2.59
CA GLY A 426 -1.92 20.58 2.63
C GLY A 426 -1.28 21.82 3.26
N LEU A 427 -1.94 22.97 3.13
CA LEU A 427 -1.50 24.24 3.69
C LEU A 427 -2.09 24.53 5.08
N SER A 428 -2.88 23.63 5.66
CA SER A 428 -3.66 23.91 6.86
C SER A 428 -2.87 23.85 8.18
N GLN A 429 -1.66 23.29 8.18
CA GLN A 429 -0.81 23.09 9.38
C GLN A 429 0.67 23.42 9.10
N ILE A 430 0.91 24.41 8.25
CA ILE A 430 2.27 24.86 7.87
C ILE A 430 3.02 25.35 9.12
N GLU A 431 2.34 26.06 10.01
CA GLU A 431 2.88 26.62 11.25
C GLU A 431 3.41 25.54 12.21
N ASP A 432 2.78 24.35 12.19
CA ASP A 432 3.18 23.20 12.99
C ASP A 432 4.29 22.37 12.32
N GLY A 433 4.69 22.72 11.10
CA GLY A 433 5.61 21.94 10.27
C GLY A 433 5.09 20.52 10.02
N ALA A 434 3.77 20.39 9.83
CA ALA A 434 3.10 19.13 9.56
C ALA A 434 3.53 18.54 8.21
N GLY A 435 3.51 17.20 8.08
CA GLY A 435 3.92 16.50 6.86
C GLY A 435 3.10 16.82 5.61
N ARG A 436 1.90 17.37 5.80
CA ARG A 436 0.90 17.54 4.74
C ARG A 436 1.22 18.58 3.66
N PHE A 437 2.27 19.39 3.79
CA PHE A 437 2.61 20.43 2.81
C PHE A 437 2.73 19.84 1.38
N PRO A 438 2.04 20.39 0.37
CA PRO A 438 2.02 19.82 -0.97
C PRO A 438 3.20 20.32 -1.81
N GLN A 439 4.20 19.48 -2.03
CA GLN A 439 5.14 19.57 -3.14
C GLN A 439 4.43 19.13 -4.43
N VAL A 440 4.80 19.68 -5.59
CA VAL A 440 4.00 19.47 -6.82
C VAL A 440 4.84 19.35 -8.08
N ALA A 441 4.26 18.75 -9.13
CA ALA A 441 4.72 18.86 -10.53
C ALA A 441 3.51 18.96 -11.46
N GLY A 442 3.66 19.60 -12.63
CA GLY A 442 2.58 19.80 -13.59
C GLY A 442 1.47 20.80 -13.17
N ILE A 443 1.59 21.35 -11.96
CA ILE A 443 0.72 22.38 -11.40
C ILE A 443 1.58 23.46 -10.72
N LYS A 444 1.12 24.71 -10.77
CA LYS A 444 1.65 25.82 -9.98
C LYS A 444 0.58 26.32 -9.03
N TYR A 445 0.97 26.70 -7.82
CA TYR A 445 0.04 27.40 -6.93
C TYR A 445 0.74 28.48 -6.12
N SER A 446 -0.05 29.48 -5.73
CA SER A 446 0.34 30.48 -4.74
C SER A 446 -0.53 30.39 -3.51
N PHE A 447 0.02 30.74 -2.35
CA PHE A 447 -0.71 30.74 -1.09
C PHE A 447 -0.35 31.92 -0.20
N ASP A 448 -1.27 32.30 0.67
CA ASP A 448 -1.08 33.34 1.69
C ASP A 448 -1.17 32.71 3.08
N LYS A 449 -0.02 32.60 3.75
CA LYS A 449 0.09 32.00 5.07
C LYS A 449 -0.61 32.82 6.17
N SER A 450 -0.85 34.11 5.96
CA SER A 450 -1.55 34.96 6.92
C SER A 450 -3.05 34.65 7.02
N VAL A 451 -3.62 34.01 5.99
CA VAL A 451 -5.00 33.56 6.00
C VAL A 451 -5.16 32.36 6.92
N ALA A 452 -6.27 32.25 7.64
CA ALA A 452 -6.51 31.11 8.53
C ALA A 452 -6.57 29.77 7.75
N PRO A 453 -6.19 28.64 8.36
CA PRO A 453 -6.29 27.32 7.73
C PRO A 453 -7.67 27.03 7.15
N ASN A 454 -7.72 26.49 5.92
CA ASN A 454 -8.95 26.19 5.19
C ASN A 454 -9.89 27.39 4.95
N ALA A 455 -9.40 28.62 5.07
CA ALA A 455 -10.17 29.84 4.83
C ALA A 455 -9.80 30.52 3.50
N GLY A 456 -9.31 29.76 2.52
CA GLY A 456 -8.83 30.28 1.23
C GLY A 456 -7.37 30.69 1.29
N ARG A 457 -6.50 29.82 1.84
CA ARG A 457 -5.04 30.03 1.84
C ARG A 457 -4.48 29.96 0.44
N VAL A 458 -5.01 29.09 -0.41
CA VAL A 458 -4.65 28.99 -1.83
C VAL A 458 -5.20 30.21 -2.55
N LYS A 459 -4.35 30.91 -3.29
CA LYS A 459 -4.70 32.17 -3.98
C LYS A 459 -4.75 32.03 -5.50
N SER A 460 -3.91 31.18 -6.06
CA SER A 460 -3.98 30.79 -7.46
C SER A 460 -3.56 29.35 -7.61
N VAL A 461 -4.16 28.67 -8.59
CA VAL A 461 -3.76 27.34 -9.04
C VAL A 461 -3.81 27.34 -10.55
N GLU A 462 -2.70 26.99 -11.18
CA GLU A 462 -2.56 26.94 -12.63
C GLU A 462 -2.07 25.55 -13.04
N VAL A 463 -2.66 25.00 -14.09
CA VAL A 463 -2.32 23.70 -14.67
C VAL A 463 -1.79 23.91 -16.09
N MET A 464 -0.87 23.04 -16.52
CA MET A 464 -0.34 23.10 -17.87
C MET A 464 -1.36 22.53 -18.86
N GLU A 465 -1.89 23.35 -19.76
CA GLU A 465 -2.81 22.92 -20.82
C GLU A 465 -2.31 23.45 -22.17
N ASN A 466 -2.15 22.56 -23.16
CA ASN A 466 -1.69 22.91 -24.52
C ASN A 466 -0.38 23.72 -24.54
N GLY A 467 0.53 23.46 -23.59
CA GLY A 467 1.81 24.16 -23.47
C GLY A 467 1.74 25.54 -22.81
N ALA A 468 0.60 25.92 -22.22
CA ALA A 468 0.42 27.17 -21.48
C ALA A 468 -0.10 26.91 -20.05
N TRP A 469 0.33 27.74 -19.10
CA TRP A 469 -0.25 27.76 -17.76
C TRP A 469 -1.63 28.41 -17.81
N THR A 470 -2.65 27.69 -17.35
CA THR A 470 -4.04 28.14 -17.35
C THR A 470 -4.65 27.95 -15.96
N PRO A 471 -5.54 28.84 -15.50
CA PRO A 471 -6.24 28.66 -14.22
C PRO A 471 -6.99 27.32 -14.18
N ILE A 472 -6.91 26.63 -13.05
CA ILE A 472 -7.61 25.36 -12.86
C ILE A 472 -9.12 25.51 -13.03
N SER A 473 -9.75 24.58 -13.76
CA SER A 473 -11.20 24.55 -13.95
C SER A 473 -11.86 23.72 -12.83
N PRO A 474 -12.76 24.29 -12.01
CA PRO A 474 -13.30 23.61 -10.82
C PRO A 474 -13.99 22.26 -11.09
N ASP A 475 -14.73 22.15 -12.18
CA ASP A 475 -15.52 20.95 -12.48
C ASP A 475 -14.86 20.01 -13.51
N LYS A 476 -13.67 20.37 -14.03
CA LYS A 476 -12.89 19.50 -14.91
C LYS A 476 -12.30 18.35 -14.09
N GLN A 477 -12.32 17.15 -14.65
CA GLN A 477 -11.63 15.98 -14.09
C GLN A 477 -10.17 16.00 -14.54
N TYR A 478 -9.26 15.84 -13.59
CA TYR A 478 -7.82 15.77 -13.81
C TYR A 478 -7.30 14.40 -13.42
N LEU A 479 -6.40 13.84 -14.22
CA LEU A 479 -5.65 12.64 -13.87
C LEU A 479 -4.40 13.06 -13.09
N VAL A 480 -4.35 12.65 -11.83
CA VAL A 480 -3.35 13.06 -10.84
C VAL A 480 -2.57 11.85 -10.37
N ALA A 481 -1.26 12.02 -10.13
CA ALA A 481 -0.45 11.05 -9.41
C ALA A 481 0.03 11.58 -8.06
N THR A 482 0.23 10.66 -7.12
CA THR A 482 0.74 10.94 -5.76
C THR A 482 1.35 9.64 -5.21
N ASN A 483 1.55 9.57 -3.89
CA ASN A 483 1.85 8.33 -3.19
C ASN A 483 0.59 7.71 -2.59
N ASN A 484 0.55 6.38 -2.50
CA ASN A 484 -0.61 5.64 -1.96
C ASN A 484 -1.07 6.13 -0.58
N TYR A 485 -0.16 6.50 0.33
CA TYR A 485 -0.50 7.07 1.64
C TYR A 485 -1.36 8.34 1.52
N VAL A 486 -0.96 9.31 0.68
CA VAL A 486 -1.72 10.55 0.43
C VAL A 486 -3.03 10.26 -0.30
N ARG A 487 -3.00 9.36 -1.29
CA ARG A 487 -4.20 8.99 -2.05
C ARG A 487 -5.29 8.39 -1.15
N GLN A 488 -4.89 7.56 -0.19
CA GLN A 488 -5.78 6.94 0.81
C GLN A 488 -6.18 7.88 1.96
N GLY A 489 -5.82 9.16 1.88
CA GLY A 489 -6.26 10.19 2.83
C GLY A 489 -5.31 10.44 4.00
N GLY A 490 -4.10 9.88 3.93
CA GLY A 490 -2.99 10.23 4.82
C GLY A 490 -2.75 11.74 4.87
N ASP A 491 -2.17 12.22 5.97
CA ASP A 491 -1.90 13.65 6.19
C ASP A 491 -3.13 14.59 6.08
N GLY A 492 -4.35 14.03 6.18
CA GLY A 492 -5.60 14.79 6.11
C GLY A 492 -6.17 14.94 4.70
N TYR A 493 -5.56 14.32 3.68
CA TYR A 493 -6.02 14.33 2.29
C TYR A 493 -7.27 13.46 2.06
N LYS A 494 -8.19 13.42 3.02
CA LYS A 494 -9.40 12.59 2.98
C LYS A 494 -10.26 12.86 1.74
N VAL A 495 -10.18 14.06 1.18
CA VAL A 495 -10.81 14.41 -0.10
C VAL A 495 -10.34 13.49 -1.24
N PHE A 496 -9.08 13.06 -1.27
CA PHE A 496 -8.58 12.12 -2.27
C PHE A 496 -9.11 10.71 -2.02
N ALA A 497 -9.24 10.28 -0.75
CA ALA A 497 -9.84 9.00 -0.41
C ALA A 497 -11.32 8.94 -0.80
N ASP A 498 -12.07 10.00 -0.49
CA ASP A 498 -13.53 10.02 -0.53
C ASP A 498 -14.10 10.46 -1.91
N ARG A 499 -13.35 11.27 -2.68
CA ARG A 499 -13.85 11.91 -3.93
C ARG A 499 -13.12 11.47 -5.20
N ALA A 500 -12.01 10.75 -5.09
CA ALA A 500 -11.33 10.23 -6.27
C ALA A 500 -12.16 9.13 -6.97
N SER A 501 -11.94 9.02 -8.27
CA SER A 501 -12.43 7.92 -9.12
C SER A 501 -11.25 7.30 -9.86
N ASP A 502 -11.42 6.09 -10.39
CA ASP A 502 -10.38 5.38 -11.15
C ASP A 502 -9.03 5.35 -10.41
N ALA A 503 -9.08 5.09 -9.11
CA ALA A 503 -7.88 5.08 -8.27
C ALA A 503 -7.10 3.77 -8.46
N TYR A 504 -5.80 3.92 -8.70
CA TYR A 504 -4.82 2.85 -8.69
C TYR A 504 -3.74 3.19 -7.66
N ASP A 505 -3.64 2.39 -6.60
CA ASP A 505 -2.75 2.65 -5.46
C ASP A 505 -1.44 1.86 -5.50
N TYR A 506 -1.26 0.99 -6.50
CA TYR A 506 -0.27 -0.10 -6.45
C TYR A 506 0.79 0.06 -7.55
N GLY A 507 1.21 1.29 -7.86
CA GLY A 507 2.31 1.51 -8.79
C GLY A 507 3.66 1.02 -8.25
N PRO A 508 4.75 1.20 -9.00
CA PRO A 508 6.09 0.89 -8.51
C PRO A 508 6.44 1.68 -7.24
N GLY A 509 7.37 1.17 -6.44
CA GLY A 509 7.91 1.87 -5.27
C GLY A 509 8.51 3.23 -5.66
N LEU A 510 8.20 4.28 -4.89
CA LEU A 510 8.66 5.64 -5.19
C LEU A 510 10.19 5.75 -5.20
N GLU A 511 10.87 4.98 -4.37
CA GLU A 511 12.33 4.89 -4.35
C GLU A 511 12.88 4.44 -5.70
N GLN A 512 12.23 3.47 -6.35
CA GLN A 512 12.64 3.01 -7.68
C GLN A 512 12.34 4.07 -8.74
N VAL A 513 11.15 4.70 -8.67
CA VAL A 513 10.77 5.80 -9.57
C VAL A 513 11.79 6.95 -9.53
N VAL A 514 12.21 7.34 -8.32
CA VAL A 514 13.21 8.41 -8.14
C VAL A 514 14.60 7.94 -8.57
N ALA A 515 14.98 6.69 -8.27
CA ALA A 515 16.27 6.16 -8.69
C ALA A 515 16.41 6.10 -10.22
N ASP A 516 15.38 5.61 -10.92
CA ASP A 516 15.34 5.55 -12.38
C ASP A 516 15.41 6.95 -12.99
N TYR A 517 14.67 7.91 -12.43
CA TYR A 517 14.71 9.30 -12.88
C TYR A 517 16.09 9.93 -12.67
N LEU A 518 16.70 9.76 -11.50
CA LEU A 518 18.05 10.24 -11.22
C LEU A 518 19.09 9.62 -12.18
N GLY A 519 18.98 8.32 -12.43
CA GLY A 519 19.84 7.60 -13.37
C GLY A 519 19.72 8.12 -14.81
N ALA A 520 18.50 8.40 -15.26
CA ALA A 520 18.23 8.98 -16.58
C ALA A 520 18.71 10.43 -16.72
N HIS A 521 18.89 11.16 -15.61
CA HIS A 521 19.25 12.58 -15.59
C HIS A 521 20.66 12.85 -15.03
N ARG A 522 21.60 11.91 -15.17
CA ARG A 522 22.95 12.03 -14.62
C ARG A 522 23.85 13.03 -15.42
N PRO A 523 24.56 13.97 -14.77
CA PRO A 523 24.42 14.36 -13.36
C PRO A 523 23.15 15.21 -13.15
N TYR A 524 22.40 14.88 -12.09
CA TYR A 524 21.18 15.60 -11.75
C TYR A 524 21.53 16.99 -11.23
N THR A 525 20.78 18.01 -11.63
CA THR A 525 20.95 19.37 -11.12
C THR A 525 19.70 19.79 -10.38
N PRO A 526 19.76 19.90 -9.04
CA PRO A 526 18.62 20.33 -8.24
C PRO A 526 18.21 21.76 -8.60
N LYS A 527 16.90 22.01 -8.68
CA LYS A 527 16.35 23.32 -9.06
C LYS A 527 15.06 23.63 -8.31
N LEU A 528 14.86 24.92 -8.06
CA LEU A 528 13.58 25.52 -7.72
C LEU A 528 13.12 26.32 -8.95
N ASP A 529 11.85 26.22 -9.31
CA ASP A 529 11.29 26.89 -10.50
C ASP A 529 10.07 27.76 -10.20
N GLY A 530 9.76 27.96 -8.92
CA GLY A 530 8.69 28.87 -8.47
C GLY A 530 7.31 28.26 -8.64
N ARG A 531 7.20 26.94 -8.78
CA ARG A 531 5.90 26.25 -8.85
C ARG A 531 5.08 26.35 -7.57
N ILE A 532 5.72 26.70 -6.45
CA ILE A 532 5.04 26.99 -5.18
C ILE A 532 5.47 28.37 -4.68
N THR A 533 4.53 29.30 -4.59
CA THR A 533 4.82 30.69 -4.19
C THR A 533 4.05 31.10 -2.94
N GLU A 534 4.75 31.45 -1.85
CA GLU A 534 4.15 32.16 -0.71
C GLU A 534 4.03 33.64 -1.04
N LEU A 535 2.80 34.19 -0.98
CA LEU A 535 2.57 35.62 -1.16
C LEU A 535 2.96 36.36 0.12
N ALA A 536 3.78 37.40 -0.03
CA ALA A 536 4.11 38.28 1.09
C ALA A 536 2.84 38.96 1.61
N ALA A 537 2.68 39.00 2.94
CA ALA A 537 1.65 39.82 3.56
C ALA A 537 1.83 41.27 3.09
N ALA A 538 0.82 41.85 2.44
CA ALA A 538 0.85 43.25 2.08
C ALA A 538 1.08 44.07 3.35
N ALA A 539 2.22 44.75 3.45
CA ALA A 539 2.49 45.66 4.55
C ALA A 539 1.37 46.71 4.56
N ALA A 540 0.58 46.75 5.63
CA ALA A 540 -0.44 47.77 5.79
C ALA A 540 0.23 49.14 5.75
N GLU A 541 -0.12 49.96 4.75
CA GLU A 541 0.28 51.37 4.73
C GLU A 541 -0.21 52.05 6.02
N PRO A 542 0.64 52.81 6.73
CA PRO A 542 0.22 53.49 7.94
C PRO A 542 -0.83 54.55 7.61
N ALA A 543 -2.01 54.42 8.22
CA ALA A 543 -3.11 55.36 8.08
C ALA A 543 -2.69 56.78 8.50
N LYS A 544 -3.02 57.76 7.65
CA LYS A 544 -2.80 59.19 7.88
C LYS A 544 -3.61 59.67 9.11
N PRO A 545 -3.05 60.52 10.01
CA PRO A 545 -3.76 60.94 11.21
C PRO A 545 -5.02 61.76 10.90
N ALA A 546 -6.13 61.43 11.56
CA ALA A 546 -7.39 62.17 11.48
C ALA A 546 -7.36 63.45 12.33
N GLU A 547 -7.94 64.53 11.81
CA GLU A 547 -8.09 65.84 12.44
C GLU A 547 -9.23 65.83 13.50
N PRO A 548 -9.16 66.60 14.61
CA PRO A 548 -10.09 66.46 15.73
C PRO A 548 -11.46 67.07 15.47
N ALA A 549 -12.52 66.34 15.84
CA ALA A 549 -13.91 66.74 15.70
C ALA A 549 -14.35 67.81 16.74
N LYS A 550 -15.28 68.68 16.32
CA LYS A 550 -15.97 69.69 17.15
C LYS A 550 -17.31 69.13 17.68
N PRO A 551 -17.82 69.55 18.87
CA PRO A 551 -18.94 68.88 19.53
C PRO A 551 -20.32 69.25 18.98
N ALA A 552 -21.26 68.33 19.22
CA ALA A 552 -22.62 68.25 18.67
C ALA A 552 -23.64 69.25 19.24
N GLU A 553 -24.70 69.50 18.46
CA GLU A 553 -26.01 69.96 18.96
C GLU A 553 -27.18 69.26 18.23
N THR A 554 -27.98 68.57 19.05
CA THR A 554 -29.44 68.38 19.11
C THR A 554 -30.34 68.34 17.85
N ALA A 555 -31.16 67.26 17.81
CA ALA A 555 -32.30 67.02 16.91
C ALA A 555 -33.53 67.91 17.26
N PRO A 556 -34.62 67.98 16.44
CA PRO A 556 -35.57 66.85 16.35
C PRO A 556 -36.37 66.64 15.03
N ALA A 557 -36.82 65.39 14.88
CA ALA A 557 -38.11 64.88 14.36
C ALA A 557 -38.71 65.37 13.02
N THR A 558 -39.01 64.45 12.09
CA THR A 558 -40.35 63.81 11.90
C THR A 558 -40.47 62.98 10.60
N GLN A 559 -41.30 61.92 10.71
CA GLN A 559 -42.16 61.28 9.68
C GLN A 559 -41.57 60.37 8.58
N ALA A 560 -41.90 59.09 8.70
CA ALA A 560 -42.24 58.16 7.61
C ALA A 560 -43.67 58.49 7.08
N PRO A 561 -44.22 57.96 5.96
CA PRO A 561 -43.91 56.64 5.35
C PRO A 561 -44.07 56.51 3.81
N ALA A 562 -44.02 55.26 3.34
CA ALA A 562 -44.79 54.66 2.22
C ALA A 562 -44.02 54.19 0.96
N ALA A 563 -43.70 52.89 1.00
CA ALA A 563 -44.08 51.80 0.08
C ALA A 563 -44.44 52.07 -1.41
N GLY A 564 -43.82 51.24 -2.27
CA GLY A 564 -44.33 50.71 -3.55
C GLY A 564 -43.26 49.77 -4.14
N ALA A 565 -43.38 48.43 -4.18
CA ALA A 565 -44.21 47.56 -5.04
C ALA A 565 -44.07 47.93 -6.54
N ALA A 566 -43.86 47.04 -7.53
CA ALA A 566 -43.56 45.61 -7.64
C ALA A 566 -43.29 45.28 -9.14
N LYS A 567 -42.47 44.24 -9.43
CA LYS A 567 -42.60 43.25 -10.55
C LYS A 567 -42.51 43.74 -12.04
N PRO A 568 -42.45 42.84 -13.06
CA PRO A 568 -41.54 41.68 -13.28
C PRO A 568 -41.13 41.43 -14.78
N ALA A 569 -40.25 40.43 -14.97
CA ALA A 569 -40.22 39.37 -16.00
C ALA A 569 -40.30 39.65 -17.53
N GLU A 570 -39.46 38.93 -18.30
CA GLU A 570 -39.82 37.96 -19.38
C GLU A 570 -38.57 37.59 -20.23
N THR A 571 -38.09 36.34 -20.25
CA THR A 571 -38.34 35.17 -21.13
C THR A 571 -37.24 34.91 -22.19
N SER A 572 -36.84 33.64 -22.27
CA SER A 572 -35.87 32.92 -23.15
C SER A 572 -36.26 32.90 -24.66
N PRO A 573 -35.69 32.07 -25.60
CA PRO A 573 -34.62 31.03 -25.51
C PRO A 573 -33.66 30.90 -26.74
N ALA A 574 -32.78 29.88 -26.67
CA ALA A 574 -32.46 28.88 -27.72
C ALA A 574 -31.02 28.80 -28.31
N ASN A 575 -30.42 27.62 -28.08
CA ASN A 575 -29.65 26.71 -28.94
C ASN A 575 -28.49 27.19 -29.84
N GLY A 576 -27.38 26.46 -29.72
CA GLY A 576 -26.35 26.33 -30.76
C GLY A 576 -25.11 25.55 -30.29
N GLU A 577 -25.09 24.23 -30.51
CA GLU A 577 -23.84 23.45 -30.62
C GLU A 577 -22.99 23.96 -31.80
N PRO A 578 -21.66 23.71 -31.77
CA PRO A 578 -21.13 22.96 -32.90
C PRO A 578 -20.09 21.89 -32.56
N ALA A 579 -20.04 20.94 -33.49
CA ALA A 579 -19.29 19.69 -33.56
C ALA A 579 -17.75 19.79 -33.61
N MET A 580 -17.13 18.68 -33.24
CA MET A 580 -15.69 18.36 -33.34
C MET A 580 -15.22 18.11 -34.79
N PRO A 581 -13.93 18.32 -35.08
CA PRO A 581 -13.25 17.69 -36.22
C PRO A 581 -12.45 16.44 -35.83
N ALA A 582 -12.42 15.46 -36.74
CA ALA A 582 -11.70 14.19 -36.68
C ALA A 582 -10.17 14.34 -36.94
N PRO A 583 -9.34 13.37 -36.50
CA PRO A 583 -7.87 13.44 -36.66
C PRO A 583 -7.39 12.87 -38.00
N PRO A 584 -6.21 13.30 -38.51
CA PRO A 584 -5.59 12.68 -39.66
C PRO A 584 -4.74 11.45 -39.29
N SER A 585 -4.76 10.49 -40.20
CA SER A 585 -3.99 9.25 -40.26
C SER A 585 -2.61 9.42 -40.91
N GLY A 586 -1.59 8.72 -40.37
CA GLY A 586 -0.43 8.25 -41.13
C GLY A 586 0.95 8.56 -40.53
N SER A 587 1.66 7.52 -40.06
CA SER A 587 2.96 7.12 -40.62
C SER A 587 3.40 5.77 -40.03
N SER A 588 3.64 4.82 -40.94
CA SER A 588 4.37 3.58 -40.72
C SER A 588 5.88 3.84 -40.71
N ASP A 589 6.62 2.79 -40.30
CA ASP A 589 8.04 2.51 -40.58
C ASP A 589 9.11 3.18 -39.70
N ILE A 590 9.64 2.43 -38.72
CA ILE A 590 11.08 2.15 -38.57
C ILE A 590 11.27 0.74 -37.98
N ALA A 591 11.99 -0.12 -38.71
CA ALA A 591 12.48 -1.43 -38.28
C ALA A 591 14.02 -1.46 -38.28
N GLY A 592 14.60 -2.26 -37.37
CA GLY A 592 15.98 -2.79 -37.37
C GLY A 592 17.06 -1.84 -36.80
N THR A 593 17.96 -2.23 -35.89
CA THR A 593 18.64 -3.53 -35.69
C THR A 593 19.41 -3.49 -34.35
N PRO A 594 19.46 -4.57 -33.54
CA PRO A 594 20.30 -4.65 -32.33
C PRO A 594 21.72 -5.19 -32.63
N PRO A 595 22.77 -4.79 -31.89
CA PRO A 595 24.09 -5.42 -32.01
C PRO A 595 24.16 -6.74 -31.21
N ALA A 596 24.71 -7.75 -31.87
CA ALA A 596 25.02 -9.07 -31.35
C ALA A 596 26.28 -9.05 -30.47
N VAL A 597 26.29 -9.86 -29.40
CA VAL A 597 27.52 -10.40 -28.81
C VAL A 597 27.32 -11.88 -28.49
N SER A 598 28.32 -12.65 -28.87
CA SER A 598 28.41 -14.09 -29.06
C SER A 598 28.45 -14.93 -27.78
N ASN A 599 27.71 -16.04 -27.79
CA ASN A 599 27.94 -17.22 -26.97
C ASN A 599 28.92 -18.16 -27.67
N GLU A 600 29.96 -18.60 -26.98
CA GLU A 600 30.67 -19.84 -27.27
C GLU A 600 30.72 -20.70 -26.01
N THR A 601 30.30 -21.95 -26.17
CA THR A 601 30.18 -22.97 -25.13
C THR A 601 31.27 -24.04 -25.25
N ALA A 602 31.65 -24.55 -24.06
CA ALA A 602 31.97 -25.96 -23.75
C ALA A 602 33.43 -26.49 -23.89
N PRO A 603 33.76 -27.68 -23.30
CA PRO A 603 33.36 -28.27 -22.00
C PRO A 603 34.55 -28.94 -21.24
N ALA A 604 34.35 -29.41 -19.99
CA ALA A 604 34.90 -30.69 -19.48
C ALA A 604 34.48 -31.02 -18.03
N ALA A 605 34.23 -32.32 -17.78
CA ALA A 605 34.21 -33.02 -16.48
C ALA A 605 35.19 -34.23 -16.58
N PRO A 606 35.42 -35.13 -15.59
CA PRO A 606 35.07 -35.17 -14.14
C PRO A 606 36.24 -35.66 -13.22
N ALA A 607 35.91 -36.02 -11.95
CA ALA A 607 36.63 -36.85 -10.94
C ALA A 607 37.56 -36.11 -9.94
N ALA A 608 37.72 -36.44 -8.64
CA ALA A 608 37.27 -37.50 -7.71
C ALA A 608 37.53 -37.03 -6.25
N GLU A 609 36.95 -37.75 -5.28
CA GLU A 609 37.17 -37.66 -3.81
C GLU A 609 38.63 -38.01 -3.39
N PRO A 610 39.13 -37.57 -2.20
CA PRO A 610 39.01 -38.44 -1.01
C PRO A 610 39.02 -37.76 0.40
N ALA A 611 38.36 -38.47 1.33
CA ALA A 611 38.74 -38.82 2.72
C ALA A 611 38.96 -37.80 3.87
N LYS A 612 38.35 -38.17 5.02
CA LYS A 612 38.36 -37.63 6.39
C LYS A 612 39.71 -37.88 7.13
N PRO A 613 40.04 -37.10 8.18
CA PRO A 613 40.26 -37.74 9.49
C PRO A 613 39.72 -36.94 10.71
N ALA A 614 39.90 -37.54 11.90
CA ALA A 614 39.08 -37.48 13.10
C ALA A 614 39.40 -36.37 14.14
N GLU A 615 38.35 -36.05 14.91
CA GLU A 615 38.22 -35.92 16.38
C GLU A 615 39.41 -35.45 17.25
N THR A 616 39.19 -34.36 17.99
CA THR A 616 39.69 -34.14 19.37
C THR A 616 38.82 -33.09 20.08
N ALA A 617 38.33 -33.41 21.29
CA ALA A 617 37.76 -32.47 22.26
C ALA A 617 38.89 -31.71 23.00
N PRO A 618 38.66 -30.56 23.67
CA PRO A 618 38.15 -30.65 25.06
C PRO A 618 37.33 -29.45 25.62
N ALA A 619 36.58 -29.78 26.69
CA ALA A 619 36.34 -29.06 27.96
C ALA A 619 35.59 -27.71 28.02
N THR A 620 34.48 -27.76 28.76
CA THR A 620 33.73 -26.67 29.40
C THR A 620 34.53 -25.99 30.53
N PRO A 621 34.23 -24.70 30.82
CA PRO A 621 34.00 -24.32 32.21
C PRO A 621 32.77 -23.43 32.45
N ALA A 622 32.18 -23.59 33.63
CA ALA A 622 31.09 -22.80 34.20
C ALA A 622 31.62 -21.52 34.92
N PRO A 623 30.75 -20.58 35.34
CA PRO A 623 31.06 -19.15 35.34
C PRO A 623 31.69 -18.63 36.64
N ALA A 624 32.49 -17.57 36.53
CA ALA A 624 33.04 -16.82 37.66
C ALA A 624 32.40 -15.43 37.75
N ALA A 625 31.98 -15.09 38.97
CA ALA A 625 31.46 -13.79 39.38
C ALA A 625 32.53 -12.69 39.33
N GLU A 626 32.11 -11.47 38.99
CA GLU A 626 32.98 -10.30 38.88
C GLU A 626 33.07 -9.54 40.24
N PRO A 627 34.24 -9.02 40.63
CA PRO A 627 34.46 -8.41 41.95
C PRO A 627 34.24 -6.89 41.96
N ALA A 628 33.74 -6.40 43.11
CA ALA A 628 33.62 -4.98 43.44
C ALA A 628 34.95 -4.30 43.80
N LYS A 629 35.06 -2.99 43.51
CA LYS A 629 35.88 -1.96 44.23
C LYS A 629 35.70 -0.57 43.58
N PRO A 630 36.09 0.56 44.22
CA PRO A 630 35.95 0.99 45.63
C PRO A 630 35.32 2.41 45.75
N ALA A 631 34.88 2.78 46.95
CA ALA A 631 34.41 4.12 47.30
C ALA A 631 35.56 5.16 47.44
N GLN A 632 35.33 6.40 46.97
CA GLN A 632 36.06 7.60 47.41
C GLN A 632 35.14 8.84 47.52
N ALA A 633 35.18 9.42 48.73
CA ALA A 633 35.01 10.81 49.16
C ALA A 633 33.83 11.67 48.63
N THR A 634 32.88 11.87 49.53
CA THR A 634 31.87 12.94 49.55
C THR A 634 32.51 14.33 49.61
N GLN A 635 32.21 15.18 48.63
CA GLN A 635 32.15 16.63 48.79
C GLN A 635 30.68 17.04 48.78
N ALA A 636 30.23 17.70 49.85
CA ALA A 636 28.92 18.30 49.93
C ALA A 636 28.87 19.53 49.01
N GLU A 637 28.35 19.35 47.79
CA GLU A 637 27.96 20.47 46.94
C GLU A 637 26.54 20.93 47.30
N ALA A 638 26.39 22.24 47.51
CA ALA A 638 25.13 22.88 47.84
C ALA A 638 24.06 22.57 46.78
N LYS A 639 22.87 22.16 47.25
CA LYS A 639 21.68 21.93 46.42
C LYS A 639 21.39 23.21 45.61
N PRO A 640 21.35 23.18 44.26
CA PRO A 640 21.00 24.36 43.50
C PRO A 640 19.54 24.70 43.77
N ALA A 641 19.26 25.97 44.07
CA ALA A 641 17.93 26.43 44.45
C ALA A 641 16.93 26.20 43.30
N GLU A 642 15.78 25.63 43.63
CA GLU A 642 14.63 25.54 42.73
C GLU A 642 14.21 26.97 42.33
N THR A 643 14.08 27.21 41.03
CA THR A 643 13.63 28.50 40.52
C THR A 643 12.21 28.37 40.00
N SER A 644 11.43 29.45 40.07
CA SER A 644 10.07 29.46 39.54
C SER A 644 9.96 30.43 38.36
N HIS A 645 9.10 30.09 37.39
CA HIS A 645 8.88 30.88 36.18
C HIS A 645 7.38 31.09 35.94
N THR A 646 6.98 32.34 35.72
CA THR A 646 5.59 32.67 35.37
C THR A 646 5.40 32.58 33.86
N VAL A 647 4.48 31.73 33.41
CA VAL A 647 4.20 31.45 32.00
C VAL A 647 3.72 32.71 31.28
N ALA A 648 4.48 33.11 30.26
CA ALA A 648 4.14 34.16 29.31
C ALA A 648 3.66 33.57 27.98
N ALA A 649 3.05 34.40 27.13
CA ALA A 649 2.58 33.97 25.82
C ALA A 649 3.75 33.52 24.93
N GLY A 650 3.67 32.29 24.43
CA GLY A 650 4.72 31.67 23.62
C GLY A 650 5.70 30.80 24.40
N ASP A 651 5.59 30.72 25.73
CA ASP A 651 6.45 29.83 26.52
C ASP A 651 6.17 28.36 26.23
N THR A 652 7.23 27.58 26.04
CA THR A 652 7.19 26.12 25.94
C THR A 652 8.13 25.51 26.98
N TYR A 653 7.83 24.29 27.46
CA TYR A 653 8.77 23.57 28.33
C TYR A 653 10.14 23.35 27.66
N TRP A 654 10.17 23.29 26.33
CA TRP A 654 11.40 23.14 25.54
C TRP A 654 12.30 24.38 25.64
N ASP A 655 11.73 25.57 25.43
CA ASP A 655 12.47 26.82 25.49
C ASP A 655 12.87 27.18 26.93
N LEU A 656 11.99 26.87 27.89
CA LEU A 656 12.28 27.02 29.31
C LEU A 656 13.41 26.08 29.75
N ALA A 657 13.47 24.84 29.24
CA ALA A 657 14.57 23.91 29.52
C ALA A 657 15.88 24.33 28.85
N LYS A 658 15.82 24.82 27.62
CA LYS A 658 17.00 25.39 26.95
C LYS A 658 17.56 26.58 27.72
N LYS A 659 16.68 27.44 28.25
CA LYS A 659 17.05 28.62 29.05
C LYS A 659 17.57 28.25 30.44
N ALA A 660 16.95 27.28 31.12
CA ALA A 660 17.30 26.89 32.48
C ALA A 660 18.49 25.94 32.56
N TYR A 661 18.67 25.07 31.57
CA TYR A 661 19.65 23.97 31.61
C TYR A 661 20.65 23.99 30.44
N GLY A 662 20.52 24.92 29.49
CA GLY A 662 21.31 24.93 28.26
C GLY A 662 20.95 23.82 27.27
N ASP A 663 20.00 22.94 27.63
CA ASP A 663 19.63 21.75 26.88
C ASP A 663 18.11 21.60 26.87
N ALA A 664 17.53 21.75 25.68
CA ALA A 664 16.09 21.72 25.47
C ALA A 664 15.49 20.32 25.65
N THR A 665 16.29 19.26 25.51
CA THR A 665 15.82 17.87 25.69
C THR A 665 15.45 17.55 27.15
N LYS A 666 15.94 18.36 28.09
CA LYS A 666 15.64 18.27 29.54
C LYS A 666 14.28 18.84 29.94
N TRP A 667 13.42 19.20 28.99
CA TRP A 667 12.06 19.68 29.22
C TRP A 667 11.19 18.74 30.07
N LYS A 668 11.49 17.43 30.03
CA LYS A 668 10.81 16.42 30.85
C LYS A 668 10.98 16.66 32.35
N LEU A 669 12.13 17.19 32.79
CA LEU A 669 12.37 17.53 34.20
C LEU A 669 11.41 18.63 34.69
N ILE A 670 11.19 19.66 33.88
CA ILE A 670 10.24 20.74 34.18
C ILE A 670 8.81 20.18 34.14
N SER A 671 8.48 19.37 33.15
CA SER A 671 7.15 18.76 33.06
C SER A 671 6.84 17.82 34.24
N GLU A 672 7.82 17.07 34.74
CA GLU A 672 7.65 16.13 35.86
C GLU A 672 7.50 16.86 37.20
N ALA A 673 8.12 18.02 37.35
CA ALA A 673 7.94 18.89 38.53
C ALA A 673 6.61 19.66 38.52
N ASN A 674 5.91 19.70 37.38
CA ASN A 674 4.68 20.48 37.17
C ASN A 674 3.55 19.63 36.58
N LYS A 675 3.25 18.49 37.22
CA LYS A 675 2.32 17.46 36.71
C LYS A 675 0.89 17.96 36.48
N ASP A 676 0.52 19.06 37.14
CA ASP A 676 -0.80 19.67 37.00
C ASP A 676 -0.99 20.39 35.65
N TYR A 677 0.10 20.67 34.92
CA TYR A 677 0.05 21.31 33.61
C TYR A 677 0.44 20.35 32.49
N LYS A 678 -0.38 20.32 31.44
CA LYS A 678 -0.11 19.47 30.27
C LYS A 678 1.06 20.05 29.46
N PRO A 679 2.00 19.21 28.96
CA PRO A 679 3.20 19.65 28.23
C PRO A 679 2.96 20.55 27.01
N ARG A 680 1.76 20.49 26.43
CA ARG A 680 1.37 21.25 25.23
C ARG A 680 0.38 22.39 25.53
N ARG A 681 0.06 22.64 26.79
CA ARG A 681 -0.89 23.69 27.20
C ARG A 681 -0.47 24.27 28.55
N LEU A 682 0.37 25.29 28.49
CA LEU A 682 0.76 26.09 29.66
C LEU A 682 -0.21 27.28 29.80
N PRO A 683 -0.97 27.40 30.90
CA PRO A 683 -1.85 28.53 31.11
C PRO A 683 -1.04 29.80 31.40
N LEU A 684 -1.37 30.90 30.73
CA LEU A 684 -0.71 32.20 30.93
C LEU A 684 -0.87 32.66 32.38
N GLY A 685 0.21 33.14 32.99
CA GLY A 685 0.26 33.57 34.38
C GLY A 685 0.44 32.44 35.41
N ALA A 686 0.48 31.17 34.99
CA ALA A 686 0.78 30.06 35.89
C ALA A 686 2.26 30.06 36.30
N THR A 687 2.54 29.68 37.54
CA THR A 687 3.91 29.55 38.04
C THR A 687 4.39 28.11 37.91
N LEU A 688 5.44 27.90 37.14
CA LEU A 688 6.11 26.62 36.95
C LEU A 688 7.33 26.51 37.87
N THR A 689 7.51 25.35 38.49
CA THR A 689 8.73 24.98 39.22
C THR A 689 9.78 24.47 38.23
N ILE A 690 10.94 25.09 38.19
CA ILE A 690 12.09 24.64 37.40
C ILE A 690 13.07 23.96 38.36
N PRO A 691 13.07 22.60 38.42
CA PRO A 691 13.94 21.87 39.32
C PRO A 691 15.40 22.01 38.88
N PRO A 692 16.38 21.93 39.79
CA PRO A 692 17.78 21.89 39.41
C PRO A 692 18.07 20.64 38.55
N ALA A 693 18.89 20.78 37.50
CA ALA A 693 19.36 19.62 36.75
C ALA A 693 20.30 18.80 37.65
N ALA A 694 19.98 17.51 37.88
CA ALA A 694 20.94 16.61 38.51
C ALA A 694 22.19 16.51 37.60
N LYS A 695 23.37 16.68 38.20
CA LYS A 695 24.65 16.62 37.49
C LYS A 695 24.88 15.26 36.86
#